data_AF-A0A1F5YZV7-F1
#
_entry.id   AF-A0A1F5YZV7-F1
#
_cell.length_a   1.000
_cell.length_b   1.000
_cell.length_c   1.000
_cell.angle_alpha   90.00
_cell.angle_beta   90.00
_cell.angle_gamma   90.00
#
_symmetry.space_group_name_H-M   'P 1'
#
loop_
_entity.id
_entity.type
_entity.pdbx_description
1 polymer ?
#
loop_
_entity_poly.entity_id
_entity_poly.type
_entity_poly.pdbx_seq_one_letter_code
_entity_poly.pdbx_strand_id
1 'polypeptide(L)'
;MPKELPRKKLLIFGSLVLVLLLAFLVSLTQQKKTLTEKMTVDEIGNVEQPVTDLGRPDLPVVQAPAMTFSNYQTDGSTVALPSDIKVYTFRSEYSPAYVSVVGQKLGLDKNQLENNSLLLYNDTGDLKSGYLKFNLKNGNYEFSSYGTHVLPQTGSLTENVKLFLIDLGLADETVTCNITYKRTDVTGTNFVECHRDWQKTGLPILNFAGLLNIPQLSSVKSLQVGMVDDNAVDDPNIINVSTGQNGKVRPDDYNTVTVAVAENGDILKINSNLRMIEASIDFTQTDLLTPEEAVERFRNNQAPLSLIQPVDENVAWETVFPGNTAENLDARITDFMLVYIENPFGGKSLTPMYLARGTAETAGGYDVVFLQAVPALKGQQTLSGEVAGLMAQQQPNPTQFYDESLKLGTFNPDQRSVQYTPDSASPCVPSEEQLSPIIELGEYGRVGLFTLNIPTETPGKNLVRPNQWYLIPTSSNMLPQIDSVISSFKTLNLEEKHADDIRELDELQKQWEKYNFCPLRLTGSSPSLFVYGKDGQKYEISVGKPVIYAKPEQENGVWKTKNNSIIYYEYQTVSFTKPQQGWNVRKTDLNQFARSLGHRLGLTGAETDKLNFELNLAAGEVKNTNLFIGPISQTEVDMNLPLKVSPEVKTLRYHFYVTQVANTDPAAPELTPVTRTNQMVLELGAVAR
;
A
#
# COMPACT_ATOMS: atom_id res chain seq x y z
N MET A 1 -56.16 5.69 -57.23
CA MET A 1 -56.31 4.41 -56.50
C MET A 1 -55.36 3.39 -57.12
N PRO A 2 -54.33 2.90 -56.41
CA PRO A 2 -53.46 1.88 -56.98
C PRO A 2 -54.20 0.53 -56.99
N LYS A 3 -54.06 -0.19 -58.12
CA LYS A 3 -54.66 -1.50 -58.37
C LYS A 3 -54.33 -2.46 -57.23
N GLU A 4 -55.37 -3.03 -56.63
CA GLU A 4 -55.23 -4.06 -55.61
C GLU A 4 -54.29 -5.17 -56.10
N LEU A 5 -53.20 -5.40 -55.35
CA LEU A 5 -52.34 -6.54 -55.62
C LEU A 5 -53.18 -7.82 -55.46
N PRO A 6 -53.19 -8.72 -56.46
CA PRO A 6 -54.00 -9.93 -56.39
C PRO A 6 -53.59 -10.72 -55.15
N ARG A 7 -54.57 -11.13 -54.32
CA ARG A 7 -54.37 -11.80 -53.01
C ARG A 7 -53.32 -12.91 -53.02
N LYS A 8 -53.16 -13.64 -54.14
CA LYS A 8 -52.12 -14.65 -54.33
C LYS A 8 -50.69 -14.07 -54.21
N LYS A 9 -50.43 -12.89 -54.78
CA LYS A 9 -49.13 -12.22 -54.66
C LYS A 9 -48.88 -11.70 -53.25
N LEU A 10 -49.93 -11.24 -52.55
CA LEU A 10 -49.83 -10.81 -51.15
C LEU A 10 -49.48 -11.98 -50.22
N LEU A 11 -50.07 -13.16 -50.44
CA LEU A 11 -49.78 -14.37 -49.67
C LEU A 11 -48.36 -14.91 -49.94
N ILE A 12 -47.90 -14.87 -51.19
CA ILE A 12 -46.52 -15.27 -51.54
C ILE A 12 -45.52 -14.31 -50.90
N PHE A 13 -45.77 -12.99 -50.96
CA PHE A 13 -44.88 -12.01 -50.38
C PHE A 13 -44.88 -12.08 -48.85
N GLY A 14 -46.04 -12.28 -48.22
CA GLY A 14 -46.16 -12.48 -46.77
C GLY A 14 -45.45 -13.76 -46.29
N SER A 15 -45.56 -14.85 -47.04
CA SER A 15 -44.84 -16.10 -46.75
C SER A 15 -43.32 -15.90 -46.85
N LEU A 16 -42.85 -15.18 -47.88
CA LEU A 16 -41.42 -14.91 -48.07
C LEU A 16 -40.84 -14.05 -46.92
N VAL A 17 -41.59 -13.03 -46.49
CA VAL A 17 -41.21 -12.18 -45.34
C VAL A 17 -41.19 -12.97 -44.04
N LEU A 18 -42.16 -13.87 -43.84
CA LEU A 18 -42.20 -14.73 -42.65
C LEU A 18 -41.01 -15.70 -42.62
N VAL A 19 -40.64 -16.29 -43.76
CA VAL A 19 -39.46 -17.16 -43.88
C VAL A 19 -38.18 -16.39 -43.61
N LEU A 20 -38.05 -15.15 -44.10
CA LEU A 20 -36.91 -14.28 -43.81
C LEU A 20 -36.83 -13.89 -42.33
N LEU A 21 -37.96 -13.58 -41.69
CA LEU A 21 -38.01 -13.30 -40.24
C LEU A 21 -37.65 -14.53 -39.40
N LEU A 22 -38.11 -15.73 -39.80
CA LEU A 22 -37.74 -16.99 -39.16
C LEU A 22 -36.24 -17.29 -39.33
N ALA A 23 -35.68 -17.09 -40.53
CA ALA A 23 -34.25 -17.25 -40.77
C ALA A 23 -33.42 -16.25 -39.94
N PHE A 24 -33.89 -15.01 -39.80
CA PHE A 24 -33.26 -13.99 -38.97
C PHE A 24 -33.31 -14.33 -37.46
N LEU A 25 -34.44 -14.85 -36.97
CA LEU A 25 -34.58 -15.35 -35.59
C LEU A 25 -33.71 -16.59 -35.31
N VAL A 26 -33.57 -17.50 -36.27
CA VAL A 26 -32.66 -18.65 -36.16
C VAL A 26 -31.19 -18.20 -36.17
N SER A 27 -30.83 -17.20 -36.99
CA SER A 27 -29.50 -16.59 -36.99
C SER A 27 -29.16 -15.92 -35.66
N LEU A 28 -30.10 -15.15 -35.08
CA LEU A 28 -29.94 -14.51 -33.76
C LEU A 28 -29.82 -15.53 -32.62
N THR A 29 -30.52 -16.66 -32.67
CA THR A 29 -30.39 -17.72 -31.66
C THR A 29 -29.09 -18.52 -31.80
N GLN A 30 -28.59 -18.71 -33.03
CA GLN A 30 -27.26 -19.30 -33.25
C GLN A 30 -26.13 -18.37 -32.80
N GLN A 31 -26.22 -17.05 -33.06
CA GLN A 31 -25.23 -16.08 -32.57
C GLN A 31 -25.17 -16.01 -31.03
N LYS A 32 -26.31 -16.10 -30.33
CA LYS A 32 -26.32 -16.20 -28.87
C LYS A 32 -25.65 -17.49 -28.37
N LYS A 33 -25.82 -18.62 -29.08
CA LYS A 33 -25.15 -19.87 -28.71
C LYS A 33 -23.63 -19.78 -28.87
N THR A 34 -23.13 -19.13 -29.93
CA THR A 34 -21.69 -18.92 -30.15
C THR A 34 -21.07 -17.88 -29.19
N LEU A 35 -21.86 -16.98 -28.60
CA LEU A 35 -21.38 -16.03 -27.58
C LEU A 35 -21.28 -16.66 -26.19
N THR A 36 -22.18 -17.59 -25.84
CA THR A 36 -22.16 -18.29 -24.55
C THR A 36 -21.15 -19.46 -24.54
N GLU A 37 -20.87 -20.07 -25.70
CA GLU A 37 -19.94 -21.21 -25.83
C GLU A 37 -18.47 -20.77 -25.97
N LYS A 38 -18.19 -19.45 -26.05
CA LYS A 38 -16.83 -18.87 -25.94
C LYS A 38 -16.44 -18.44 -24.51
N MET A 39 -17.32 -18.67 -23.52
CA MET A 39 -17.02 -18.53 -22.09
C MET A 39 -17.04 -19.89 -21.38
N THR A 40 -16.32 -20.86 -21.93
CA THR A 40 -15.84 -22.05 -21.21
C THR A 40 -14.46 -22.36 -21.75
N VAL A 41 -13.43 -22.05 -20.97
CA VAL A 41 -12.05 -22.48 -21.23
C VAL A 41 -11.93 -23.88 -20.63
N ASP A 42 -12.00 -24.89 -21.50
CA ASP A 42 -11.47 -26.21 -21.20
C ASP A 42 -9.93 -26.18 -21.31
N GLU A 43 -9.31 -26.75 -20.26
CA GLU A 43 -8.07 -27.52 -20.25
C GLU A 43 -6.82 -26.94 -20.94
N ILE A 44 -5.99 -26.26 -20.15
CA ILE A 44 -4.53 -26.31 -20.31
C ILE A 44 -4.00 -27.09 -19.09
N GLY A 45 -3.36 -28.22 -19.40
CA GLY A 45 -3.00 -29.26 -18.44
C GLY A 45 -2.07 -28.82 -17.31
N ASN A 46 -2.31 -29.44 -16.15
CA ASN A 46 -1.41 -29.51 -15.03
C ASN A 46 -0.05 -30.07 -15.47
N VAL A 47 0.97 -29.21 -15.45
CA VAL A 47 2.36 -29.61 -15.23
C VAL A 47 2.79 -28.90 -13.95
N GLU A 48 2.65 -29.60 -12.82
CA GLU A 48 3.31 -29.20 -11.57
C GLU A 48 4.83 -29.23 -11.80
N GLN A 49 5.44 -28.04 -11.86
CA GLN A 49 6.87 -27.89 -11.57
C GLN A 49 7.00 -27.44 -10.11
N PRO A 50 7.92 -28.03 -9.33
CA PRO A 50 8.13 -27.63 -7.95
C PRO A 50 8.74 -26.23 -7.94
N VAL A 51 7.93 -25.25 -7.51
CA VAL A 51 8.44 -23.91 -7.17
C VAL A 51 9.35 -24.10 -5.97
N THR A 52 10.65 -23.91 -6.18
CA THR A 52 11.59 -23.68 -5.08
C THR A 52 11.31 -22.27 -4.59
N ASP A 53 10.54 -22.19 -3.51
CA ASP A 53 10.30 -20.99 -2.73
C ASP A 53 11.66 -20.43 -2.28
N LEU A 54 12.14 -19.39 -2.95
CA LEU A 54 13.19 -18.54 -2.41
C LEU A 54 12.50 -17.64 -1.40
N GLY A 55 12.33 -18.20 -0.20
CA GLY A 55 11.64 -17.56 0.91
C GLY A 55 12.14 -16.14 1.14
N ARG A 56 11.20 -15.24 1.44
CA ARG A 56 11.51 -13.94 2.04
C ARG A 56 12.52 -14.17 3.18
N PRO A 57 13.50 -13.27 3.38
CA PRO A 57 14.08 -13.16 4.71
C PRO A 57 12.93 -12.78 5.63
N ASP A 58 12.51 -13.72 6.48
CA ASP A 58 11.57 -13.42 7.55
C ASP A 58 12.16 -12.26 8.35
N LEU A 59 11.47 -11.11 8.33
CA LEU A 59 11.64 -10.16 9.42
C LEU A 59 11.32 -10.97 10.68
N PRO A 60 12.19 -10.98 11.70
CA PRO A 60 11.94 -11.76 12.89
C PRO A 60 10.60 -11.32 13.47
N VAL A 61 9.60 -12.19 13.36
CA VAL A 61 8.33 -12.03 14.06
C VAL A 61 8.66 -12.21 15.54
N VAL A 62 8.93 -11.10 16.23
CA VAL A 62 9.08 -11.12 17.68
C VAL A 62 7.69 -11.40 18.23
N GLN A 63 7.44 -12.64 18.64
CA GLN A 63 6.22 -12.98 19.36
C GLN A 63 6.18 -12.16 20.65
N ALA A 64 5.00 -11.68 21.06
CA ALA A 64 4.88 -11.03 22.36
C ALA A 64 5.39 -11.98 23.47
N PRO A 65 6.09 -11.47 24.51
CA PRO A 65 6.67 -12.33 25.53
C PRO A 65 5.62 -13.21 26.20
N ALA A 66 5.94 -14.48 26.41
CA ALA A 66 5.06 -15.37 27.18
C ALA A 66 5.05 -14.89 28.64
N MET A 67 3.85 -14.63 29.18
CA MET A 67 3.68 -14.15 30.56
C MET A 67 3.23 -15.28 31.50
N THR A 68 3.83 -15.37 32.68
CA THR A 68 3.30 -16.15 33.80
C THR A 68 3.27 -15.30 35.06
N PHE A 69 2.23 -15.46 35.88
CA PHE A 69 2.02 -14.65 37.08
C PHE A 69 2.20 -15.51 38.32
N SER A 70 3.06 -15.05 39.24
CA SER A 70 3.19 -15.65 40.57
C SER A 70 2.09 -15.15 41.51
N ASN A 71 1.63 -13.92 41.29
CA ASN A 71 0.58 -13.26 42.01
C ASN A 71 -0.21 -12.35 41.07
N TYR A 72 -1.52 -12.24 41.30
CA TYR A 72 -2.44 -11.47 40.46
C TYR A 72 -3.47 -10.78 41.36
N GLN A 73 -3.08 -9.60 41.83
CA GLN A 73 -3.84 -8.79 42.76
C GLN A 73 -4.86 -7.93 42.00
N THR A 74 -6.13 -8.20 42.26
CA THR A 74 -7.23 -7.33 41.83
C THR A 74 -7.64 -6.47 43.02
N ASP A 75 -7.50 -5.14 42.91
CA ASP A 75 -7.83 -4.19 43.98
C ASP A 75 -9.35 -4.04 44.20
N GLY A 76 -10.12 -5.12 44.13
CA GLY A 76 -11.57 -5.12 44.37
C GLY A 76 -12.38 -4.46 43.25
N SER A 77 -11.83 -4.33 42.04
CA SER A 77 -12.53 -3.80 40.87
C SER A 77 -13.69 -4.73 40.47
N THR A 78 -14.90 -4.45 40.95
CA THR A 78 -16.11 -5.18 40.56
C THR A 78 -16.52 -4.74 39.15
N VAL A 79 -16.59 -5.67 38.21
CA VAL A 79 -17.16 -5.45 36.88
C VAL A 79 -18.66 -5.75 36.94
N ALA A 80 -19.49 -4.74 36.71
CA ALA A 80 -20.93 -4.95 36.61
C ALA A 80 -21.26 -5.67 35.30
N LEU A 81 -21.99 -6.78 35.39
CA LEU A 81 -22.44 -7.51 34.20
C LEU A 81 -23.74 -6.89 33.69
N PRO A 82 -23.82 -6.55 32.39
CA PRO A 82 -25.06 -6.07 31.81
C PRO A 82 -26.10 -7.20 31.74
N SER A 83 -27.38 -6.83 31.83
CA SER A 83 -28.51 -7.76 31.68
C SER A 83 -28.59 -8.37 30.28
N ASP A 84 -28.20 -7.57 29.29
CA ASP A 84 -28.27 -7.80 27.87
C ASP A 84 -26.96 -7.36 27.24
N ILE A 85 -26.42 -8.18 26.35
CA ILE A 85 -25.16 -7.91 25.67
C ILE A 85 -25.20 -8.50 24.28
N LYS A 86 -24.57 -7.83 23.32
CA LYS A 86 -24.62 -8.26 21.94
C LYS A 86 -23.26 -8.75 21.46
N VAL A 87 -23.28 -9.65 20.49
CA VAL A 87 -22.16 -9.84 19.57
C VAL A 87 -22.56 -9.23 18.24
N TYR A 88 -21.74 -8.34 17.72
CA TYR A 88 -21.97 -7.71 16.42
C TYR A 88 -21.09 -8.38 15.39
N THR A 89 -21.65 -8.78 14.26
CA THR A 89 -20.89 -9.17 13.07
C THR A 89 -20.85 -8.00 12.11
N PHE A 90 -19.66 -7.72 11.58
CA PHE A 90 -19.50 -6.67 10.59
C PHE A 90 -19.70 -7.21 9.20
N ARG A 91 -20.33 -6.39 8.35
CA ARG A 91 -20.43 -6.68 6.93
C ARG A 91 -19.02 -6.66 6.34
N SER A 92 -18.69 -7.75 5.68
CA SER A 92 -17.53 -7.89 4.80
C SER A 92 -18.00 -8.35 3.43
N GLU A 93 -17.18 -8.20 2.40
CA GLU A 93 -17.50 -8.68 1.05
C GLU A 93 -18.77 -8.03 0.45
N TYR A 94 -18.79 -6.70 0.45
CA TYR A 94 -19.86 -5.89 -0.14
C TYR A 94 -20.01 -6.20 -1.63
N SER A 95 -21.26 -6.44 -2.06
CA SER A 95 -21.53 -6.67 -3.47
C SER A 95 -21.41 -5.37 -4.27
N PRO A 96 -20.89 -5.42 -5.52
CA PRO A 96 -20.89 -4.26 -6.40
C PRO A 96 -22.28 -3.65 -6.60
N ALA A 97 -23.33 -4.47 -6.58
CA ALA A 97 -24.72 -4.03 -6.70
C ALA A 97 -25.16 -3.16 -5.51
N TYR A 98 -24.81 -3.56 -4.28
CA TYR A 98 -25.11 -2.76 -3.09
C TYR A 98 -24.41 -1.39 -3.17
N VAL A 99 -23.11 -1.37 -3.48
CA VAL A 99 -22.35 -0.12 -3.56
C VAL A 99 -22.83 0.76 -4.72
N SER A 100 -23.28 0.16 -5.82
CA SER A 100 -23.90 0.89 -6.93
C SER A 100 -25.16 1.63 -6.52
N VAL A 101 -25.99 1.05 -5.63
CA VAL A 101 -27.16 1.75 -5.07
C VAL A 101 -26.74 2.95 -4.22
N VAL A 102 -25.65 2.83 -3.45
CA VAL A 102 -25.09 3.96 -2.69
C VAL A 102 -24.63 5.07 -3.64
N GLY A 103 -23.87 4.72 -4.68
CA GLY A 103 -23.42 5.70 -5.68
C GLY A 103 -24.58 6.37 -6.42
N GLN A 104 -25.64 5.63 -6.77
CA GLN A 104 -26.84 6.19 -7.40
C GLN A 104 -27.55 7.23 -6.50
N LYS A 105 -27.62 6.99 -5.18
CA LYS A 105 -28.16 7.98 -4.23
C LYS A 105 -27.29 9.24 -4.16
N LEU A 106 -25.99 9.10 -4.39
CA LEU A 106 -25.03 10.20 -4.55
C LEU A 106 -25.03 10.79 -5.96
N GLY A 107 -25.94 10.38 -6.84
CA GLY A 107 -26.04 10.88 -8.22
C GLY A 107 -24.87 10.46 -9.11
N LEU A 108 -24.16 9.39 -8.77
CA LEU A 108 -23.07 8.79 -9.53
C LEU A 108 -23.62 7.73 -10.49
N ASP A 109 -23.31 7.85 -11.78
CA ASP A 109 -23.90 7.02 -12.84
C ASP A 109 -22.89 6.10 -13.56
N LYS A 110 -21.59 6.36 -13.42
CA LYS A 110 -20.54 5.46 -13.90
C LYS A 110 -19.95 4.64 -12.76
N ASN A 111 -19.44 3.47 -13.10
CA ASN A 111 -18.66 2.66 -12.17
C ASN A 111 -17.50 1.95 -12.88
N GLN A 112 -16.47 1.67 -12.10
CA GLN A 112 -15.29 0.92 -12.48
C GLN A 112 -14.82 0.10 -11.29
N LEU A 113 -14.58 -1.19 -11.50
CA LEU A 113 -13.99 -2.05 -10.48
C LEU A 113 -12.46 -1.97 -10.57
N GLU A 114 -11.82 -1.61 -9.46
CA GLU A 114 -10.38 -1.52 -9.30
C GLU A 114 -9.94 -2.40 -8.14
N ASN A 115 -9.34 -3.56 -8.45
CA ASN A 115 -8.96 -4.56 -7.44
C ASN A 115 -10.15 -4.96 -6.54
N ASN A 116 -10.08 -4.62 -5.25
CA ASN A 116 -11.13 -4.84 -4.25
C ASN A 116 -11.98 -3.59 -3.99
N SER A 117 -11.93 -2.57 -4.84
CA SER A 117 -12.70 -1.33 -4.67
C SER A 117 -13.59 -1.07 -5.88
N LEU A 118 -14.82 -0.60 -5.64
CA LEU A 118 -15.68 -0.06 -6.67
C LEU A 118 -15.55 1.47 -6.66
N LEU A 119 -15.06 2.03 -7.76
CA LEU A 119 -15.06 3.46 -8.02
C LEU A 119 -16.34 3.82 -8.75
N LEU A 120 -17.11 4.78 -8.24
CA LEU A 120 -18.28 5.37 -8.90
C LEU A 120 -18.03 6.86 -9.13
N TYR A 121 -18.40 7.39 -10.28
CA TYR A 121 -18.08 8.76 -10.68
C TYR A 121 -19.00 9.24 -11.81
N ASN A 122 -18.94 10.53 -12.13
CA ASN A 122 -19.54 11.11 -13.33
C ASN A 122 -18.46 11.78 -14.19
N ASP A 123 -18.44 11.50 -15.51
CA ASP A 123 -17.60 12.27 -16.44
C ASP A 123 -18.36 13.49 -16.93
N THR A 124 -17.92 14.67 -16.50
CA THR A 124 -18.25 16.01 -17.05
C THR A 124 -19.63 16.12 -17.73
N GLY A 125 -20.65 16.38 -16.92
CA GLY A 125 -21.98 16.85 -17.34
C GLY A 125 -22.50 17.95 -16.40
N ASP A 126 -23.65 18.53 -16.73
CA ASP A 126 -24.29 19.61 -15.93
C ASP A 126 -24.60 19.21 -14.47
N LEU A 127 -24.60 17.91 -14.17
CA LEU A 127 -24.71 17.31 -12.84
C LEU A 127 -23.30 16.98 -12.33
N LYS A 128 -22.66 17.95 -11.66
CA LYS A 128 -21.31 17.82 -11.09
C LYS A 128 -21.24 16.82 -9.91
N SER A 129 -21.64 15.57 -10.07
CA SER A 129 -21.65 14.61 -8.95
C SER A 129 -20.31 13.85 -8.92
N GLY A 130 -19.33 14.42 -8.22
CA GLY A 130 -18.25 13.75 -7.47
C GLY A 130 -17.63 12.42 -7.91
N TYR A 131 -17.02 11.74 -6.93
CA TYR A 131 -16.66 10.32 -7.00
C TYR A 131 -16.86 9.66 -5.63
N LEU A 132 -17.12 8.35 -5.63
CA LEU A 132 -17.13 7.46 -4.47
C LEU A 132 -16.17 6.30 -4.75
N LYS A 133 -15.13 6.14 -3.94
CA LYS A 133 -14.30 4.94 -3.91
C LYS A 133 -14.70 4.11 -2.70
N PHE A 134 -15.13 2.87 -2.92
CA PHE A 134 -15.62 1.99 -1.86
C PHE A 134 -14.90 0.64 -1.89
N ASN A 135 -14.22 0.27 -0.81
CA ASN A 135 -13.54 -1.01 -0.69
C ASN A 135 -14.56 -2.12 -0.36
N LEU A 136 -14.72 -3.05 -1.29
CA LEU A 136 -15.69 -4.14 -1.20
C LEU A 136 -15.33 -5.16 -0.12
N LYS A 137 -14.07 -5.27 0.31
CA LYS A 137 -13.65 -6.23 1.32
C LYS A 137 -13.96 -5.75 2.74
N ASN A 138 -13.54 -4.52 3.07
CA ASN A 138 -13.58 -3.99 4.44
C ASN A 138 -14.63 -2.90 4.66
N GLY A 139 -15.26 -2.38 3.61
CA GLY A 139 -16.28 -1.34 3.71
C GLY A 139 -15.75 0.08 3.88
N ASN A 140 -14.44 0.30 3.81
CA ASN A 140 -13.86 1.64 3.84
C ASN A 140 -14.29 2.41 2.60
N TYR A 141 -14.60 3.70 2.74
CA TYR A 141 -15.01 4.50 1.60
C TYR A 141 -14.56 5.95 1.69
N GLU A 142 -14.36 6.53 0.52
CA GLU A 142 -14.06 7.94 0.32
C GLU A 142 -15.01 8.50 -0.72
N PHE A 143 -15.69 9.59 -0.39
CA PHE A 143 -16.52 10.34 -1.33
C PHE A 143 -16.01 11.77 -1.41
N SER A 144 -15.89 12.31 -2.61
CA SER A 144 -15.64 13.74 -2.83
C SER A 144 -16.68 14.27 -3.82
N SER A 145 -17.29 15.42 -3.52
CA SER A 145 -18.27 16.04 -4.41
C SER A 145 -17.70 17.23 -5.18
N TYR A 146 -18.23 17.42 -6.39
CA TYR A 146 -18.05 18.62 -7.20
C TYR A 146 -19.36 19.42 -7.35
N GLY A 147 -20.43 19.01 -6.65
CA GLY A 147 -21.81 19.44 -6.84
C GLY A 147 -22.55 19.70 -5.52
N THR A 148 -23.85 20.00 -5.61
CA THR A 148 -24.67 20.45 -4.48
C THR A 148 -25.42 19.28 -3.82
N HIS A 149 -24.72 18.48 -3.00
CA HIS A 149 -25.41 17.55 -2.10
C HIS A 149 -25.81 18.29 -0.83
N VAL A 150 -27.01 18.86 -0.85
CA VAL A 150 -27.55 19.60 0.29
C VAL A 150 -27.96 18.62 1.38
N LEU A 151 -27.43 18.82 2.59
CA LEU A 151 -27.88 18.09 3.76
C LEU A 151 -29.37 18.31 4.03
N PRO A 152 -30.08 17.32 4.61
CA PRO A 152 -31.44 17.54 5.13
C PRO A 152 -31.47 18.76 6.05
N GLN A 153 -32.43 19.67 5.91
CA GLN A 153 -32.53 20.89 6.73
C GLN A 153 -33.48 20.67 7.92
N THR A 154 -33.30 19.57 8.65
CA THR A 154 -34.25 19.10 9.67
C THR A 154 -33.79 19.29 11.11
N GLY A 155 -32.53 19.66 11.33
CA GLY A 155 -31.95 19.80 12.67
C GLY A 155 -30.55 20.43 12.69
N SER A 156 -29.76 20.11 13.72
CA SER A 156 -28.36 20.53 13.81
C SER A 156 -27.54 19.93 12.65
N LEU A 157 -26.42 20.58 12.31
CA LEU A 157 -25.48 20.07 11.30
C LEU A 157 -25.11 18.59 11.56
N THR A 158 -24.83 18.25 12.81
CA THR A 158 -24.49 16.90 13.24
C THR A 158 -25.61 15.88 13.01
N GLU A 159 -26.86 16.24 13.33
CA GLU A 159 -28.00 15.34 13.11
C GLU A 159 -28.31 15.19 11.61
N ASN A 160 -28.19 16.27 10.84
CA ASN A 160 -28.39 16.23 9.40
C ASN A 160 -27.35 15.35 8.70
N VAL A 161 -26.07 15.44 9.11
CA VAL A 161 -25.01 14.54 8.62
C VAL A 161 -25.30 13.09 8.99
N LYS A 162 -25.67 12.82 10.24
CA LYS A 162 -26.03 11.47 10.69
C LYS A 162 -27.17 10.87 9.87
N LEU A 163 -28.26 11.61 9.71
CA LEU A 163 -29.42 11.17 8.92
C LEU A 163 -29.05 10.93 7.46
N PHE A 164 -28.22 11.78 6.88
CA PHE A 164 -27.71 11.62 5.53
C PHE A 164 -26.90 10.31 5.37
N LEU A 165 -25.96 10.03 6.28
CA LEU A 165 -25.17 8.80 6.25
C LEU A 165 -26.04 7.54 6.42
N ILE A 166 -27.04 7.59 7.31
CA ILE A 166 -28.00 6.49 7.51
C ILE A 166 -28.85 6.27 6.24
N ASP A 167 -29.36 7.34 5.62
CA ASP A 167 -30.17 7.24 4.39
C ASP A 167 -29.37 6.65 3.22
N LEU A 168 -28.08 6.98 3.11
CA LEU A 168 -27.18 6.35 2.15
C LEU A 168 -26.88 4.88 2.46
N GLY A 169 -27.15 4.42 3.69
CA GLY A 169 -26.75 3.10 4.17
C GLY A 169 -25.25 3.00 4.50
N LEU A 170 -24.62 4.14 4.76
CA LEU A 170 -23.18 4.28 5.07
C LEU A 170 -22.91 4.44 6.58
N ALA A 171 -23.96 4.49 7.39
CA ALA A 171 -23.93 4.42 8.84
C ALA A 171 -25.15 3.64 9.36
N ASP A 172 -25.05 3.07 10.55
CA ASP A 172 -26.13 2.36 11.24
C ASP A 172 -26.57 3.12 12.51
N GLU A 173 -27.64 2.67 13.16
CA GLU A 173 -28.22 3.36 14.32
C GLU A 173 -27.27 3.48 15.52
N THR A 174 -26.23 2.64 15.60
CA THR A 174 -25.21 2.70 16.65
C THR A 174 -24.22 3.85 16.46
N VAL A 175 -24.23 4.51 15.30
CA VAL A 175 -23.35 5.64 15.00
C VAL A 175 -23.99 6.95 15.49
N THR A 176 -23.16 7.84 16.03
CA THR A 176 -23.53 9.21 16.39
C THR A 176 -22.52 10.18 15.83
N CYS A 177 -22.97 11.39 15.49
CA CYS A 177 -22.11 12.49 15.08
C CYS A 177 -22.20 13.56 16.16
N ASN A 178 -21.19 13.69 17.00
CA ASN A 178 -21.23 14.54 18.18
C ASN A 178 -20.11 15.60 18.21
N ILE A 179 -19.15 15.51 17.29
CA ILE A 179 -18.00 16.41 17.26
C ILE A 179 -17.99 17.20 15.95
N THR A 180 -17.70 18.50 16.08
CA THR A 180 -17.50 19.40 14.95
C THR A 180 -16.23 20.20 15.13
N TYR A 181 -15.56 20.53 14.04
CA TYR A 181 -14.40 21.42 14.04
C TYR A 181 -14.25 22.18 12.72
N LYS A 182 -13.32 23.13 12.68
CA LYS A 182 -12.89 23.84 11.47
C LYS A 182 -11.40 23.68 11.27
N ARG A 183 -10.93 23.92 10.05
CA ARG A 183 -9.49 24.02 9.78
C ARG A 183 -9.13 25.38 9.20
N THR A 184 -7.93 25.89 9.50
CA THR A 184 -7.43 27.17 8.95
C THR A 184 -6.92 27.03 7.51
N ASP A 185 -6.45 25.84 7.13
CA ASP A 185 -5.98 25.51 5.79
C ASP A 185 -7.12 25.19 4.81
N VAL A 186 -8.34 24.97 5.31
CA VAL A 186 -9.56 24.74 4.50
C VAL A 186 -10.67 25.69 4.95
N THR A 187 -10.71 26.87 4.35
CA THR A 187 -11.69 27.92 4.67
C THR A 187 -13.10 27.59 4.18
N GLY A 188 -14.13 28.04 4.90
CA GLY A 188 -15.53 27.90 4.47
C GLY A 188 -16.13 26.50 4.65
N THR A 189 -15.47 25.65 5.44
CA THR A 189 -15.85 24.25 5.66
C THR A 189 -15.98 23.94 7.15
N ASN A 190 -17.05 23.26 7.52
CA ASN A 190 -17.24 22.63 8.82
C ASN A 190 -16.98 21.13 8.67
N PHE A 191 -16.21 20.57 9.59
CA PHE A 191 -15.99 19.13 9.67
C PHE A 191 -16.87 18.55 10.77
N VAL A 192 -17.47 17.40 10.49
CA VAL A 192 -18.30 16.63 11.42
C VAL A 192 -17.70 15.24 11.56
N GLU A 193 -17.43 14.82 12.79
CA GLU A 193 -16.96 13.47 13.09
C GLU A 193 -18.11 12.65 13.65
N CYS A 194 -18.22 11.43 13.12
CA CYS A 194 -19.18 10.44 13.55
C CYS A 194 -18.45 9.19 13.99
N HIS A 195 -18.86 8.65 15.12
CA HIS A 195 -18.26 7.46 15.70
C HIS A 195 -19.33 6.49 16.17
N ARG A 196 -18.96 5.22 16.28
CA ARG A 196 -19.82 4.22 16.93
C ARG A 196 -19.92 4.51 18.44
N ASP A 197 -21.14 4.76 18.88
CA ASP A 197 -21.46 5.17 20.24
C ASP A 197 -21.45 3.97 21.19
N TRP A 198 -20.64 4.07 22.25
CA TRP A 198 -20.46 3.00 23.23
C TRP A 198 -21.72 2.69 24.04
N GLN A 199 -22.57 3.69 24.31
CA GLN A 199 -23.83 3.47 25.01
C GLN A 199 -24.81 2.71 24.12
N LYS A 200 -24.85 3.05 22.83
CA LYS A 200 -25.71 2.35 21.86
C LYS A 200 -25.23 0.93 21.57
N THR A 201 -23.91 0.69 21.59
CA THR A 201 -23.38 -0.68 21.43
C THR A 201 -23.45 -1.50 22.71
N GLY A 202 -23.60 -0.86 23.87
CA GLY A 202 -23.73 -1.49 25.18
C GLY A 202 -22.40 -1.68 25.93
N LEU A 203 -21.25 -1.53 25.26
CA LEU A 203 -19.92 -1.58 25.88
C LEU A 203 -18.94 -0.64 25.15
N PRO A 204 -17.86 -0.19 25.84
CA PRO A 204 -16.74 0.51 25.21
C PRO A 204 -16.06 -0.34 24.14
N ILE A 205 -15.70 0.27 23.01
CA ILE A 205 -14.92 -0.36 21.92
C ILE A 205 -13.51 0.21 21.96
N LEU A 206 -12.51 -0.64 22.19
CA LEU A 206 -11.12 -0.24 22.44
C LEU A 206 -10.15 -0.90 21.46
N ASN A 207 -9.14 -0.16 20.98
CA ASN A 207 -7.98 -0.73 20.32
C ASN A 207 -7.03 -1.31 21.38
N PHE A 208 -6.79 -2.62 21.35
CA PHE A 208 -6.04 -3.31 22.41
C PHE A 208 -4.61 -2.78 22.58
N ALA A 209 -3.85 -2.63 21.49
CA ALA A 209 -2.47 -2.14 21.55
C ALA A 209 -2.41 -0.66 21.95
N GLY A 210 -3.38 0.14 21.51
CA GLY A 210 -3.51 1.56 21.86
C GLY A 210 -3.55 1.82 23.37
N LEU A 211 -4.02 0.85 24.17
CA LEU A 211 -4.14 0.98 25.62
C LEU A 211 -2.80 1.04 26.37
N LEU A 212 -1.69 0.61 25.75
CA LEU A 212 -0.36 0.75 26.35
C LEU A 212 0.10 2.22 26.46
N ASN A 213 -0.57 3.09 25.71
CA ASN A 213 -0.13 4.48 25.51
C ASN A 213 -0.90 5.47 26.36
N ILE A 214 -1.98 5.00 26.97
CA ILE A 214 -2.72 5.77 27.94
C ILE A 214 -1.79 5.97 29.14
N PRO A 215 -1.64 7.18 29.71
CA PRO A 215 -0.85 7.37 30.90
C PRO A 215 -1.30 6.44 32.04
N GLN A 216 -0.37 5.87 32.81
CA GLN A 216 -0.69 4.90 33.88
C GLN A 216 -1.65 5.46 34.94
N LEU A 217 -1.64 6.78 35.17
CA LEU A 217 -2.51 7.46 36.12
C LEU A 217 -3.94 7.68 35.58
N SER A 218 -4.17 7.45 34.28
CA SER A 218 -5.48 7.61 33.65
C SER A 218 -6.20 6.26 33.59
N SER A 219 -7.41 6.21 34.15
CA SER A 219 -8.23 5.00 34.06
C SER A 219 -8.76 4.81 32.64
N VAL A 220 -8.76 3.56 32.18
CA VAL A 220 -9.36 3.19 30.89
C VAL A 220 -10.88 3.53 30.87
N LYS A 221 -11.52 3.60 32.04
CA LYS A 221 -12.94 3.99 32.18
C LYS A 221 -13.21 5.46 31.88
N SER A 222 -12.20 6.33 31.91
CA SER A 222 -12.38 7.76 31.59
C SER A 222 -12.24 8.07 30.11
N LEU A 223 -11.89 7.07 29.28
CA LEU A 223 -11.83 7.24 27.84
C LEU A 223 -13.20 7.62 27.29
N GLN A 224 -13.19 8.43 26.24
CA GLN A 224 -14.39 8.87 25.55
C GLN A 224 -14.13 8.83 24.05
N VAL A 225 -15.16 8.44 23.30
CA VAL A 225 -15.10 8.36 21.85
C VAL A 225 -14.86 9.75 21.25
N GLY A 226 -13.89 9.84 20.32
CA GLY A 226 -13.57 11.08 19.60
C GLY A 226 -12.82 12.14 20.43
N MET A 227 -12.43 11.82 21.67
CA MET A 227 -11.63 12.71 22.51
C MET A 227 -10.14 12.45 22.31
N VAL A 228 -9.35 13.52 22.30
CA VAL A 228 -7.88 13.47 22.25
C VAL A 228 -7.29 13.80 23.62
N ASP A 229 -6.19 13.15 23.96
CA ASP A 229 -5.43 13.49 25.17
C ASP A 229 -4.45 14.65 24.92
N ASP A 230 -3.82 15.13 25.99
CA ASP A 230 -2.86 16.24 25.92
C ASP A 230 -1.57 15.87 25.16
N ASN A 231 -1.26 14.59 25.05
CA ASN A 231 -0.08 14.05 24.37
C ASN A 231 -0.32 13.81 22.87
N ALA A 232 -1.56 13.97 22.39
CA ALA A 232 -1.89 13.87 20.97
C ALA A 232 -1.03 14.83 20.14
N VAL A 233 -0.70 14.40 18.93
CA VAL A 233 0.13 15.17 17.98
C VAL A 233 -0.50 16.53 17.71
N ASP A 234 0.33 17.58 17.73
CA ASP A 234 -0.12 18.94 17.44
C ASP A 234 -0.42 19.11 15.93
N ASP A 235 -1.60 19.66 15.62
CA ASP A 235 -1.96 20.20 14.30
C ASP A 235 -2.60 21.59 14.51
N PRO A 236 -1.82 22.67 14.36
CA PRO A 236 -2.29 24.03 14.63
C PRO A 236 -3.40 24.48 13.68
N ASN A 237 -3.65 23.76 12.57
CA ASN A 237 -4.72 24.11 11.66
C ASN A 237 -6.10 23.78 12.22
N ILE A 238 -6.21 22.84 13.17
CA ILE A 238 -7.48 22.42 13.74
C ILE A 238 -7.95 23.41 14.80
N ILE A 239 -9.11 24.01 14.55
CA ILE A 239 -9.67 25.08 15.37
C ILE A 239 -11.18 24.88 15.60
N ASN A 240 -11.72 25.58 16.59
CA ASN A 240 -13.15 25.56 16.93
C ASN A 240 -13.71 24.15 17.13
N VAL A 241 -12.95 23.26 17.75
CA VAL A 241 -13.40 21.91 18.09
C VAL A 241 -14.46 22.00 19.18
N SER A 242 -15.61 21.36 18.99
CA SER A 242 -16.75 21.43 19.92
C SER A 242 -16.45 20.84 21.31
N THR A 243 -15.42 20.02 21.42
CA THR A 243 -14.91 19.43 22.67
C THR A 243 -13.85 20.30 23.36
N GLY A 244 -13.41 21.39 22.72
CA GLY A 244 -12.41 22.33 23.24
C GLY A 244 -10.94 21.99 22.91
N GLN A 245 -10.67 20.86 22.26
CA GLN A 245 -9.32 20.35 21.97
C GLN A 245 -8.74 20.92 20.65
N ASN A 246 -8.59 22.24 20.57
CA ASN A 246 -7.97 22.89 19.41
C ASN A 246 -6.46 22.55 19.30
N GLY A 247 -5.93 22.62 18.08
CA GLY A 247 -4.50 22.47 17.83
C GLY A 247 -3.99 21.04 17.87
N LYS A 248 -4.88 20.04 17.90
CA LYS A 248 -4.55 18.62 18.01
C LYS A 248 -5.10 17.83 16.82
N VAL A 249 -4.31 16.87 16.32
CA VAL A 249 -4.76 15.90 15.31
C VAL A 249 -6.01 15.17 15.82
N ARG A 250 -7.01 15.02 14.96
CA ARG A 250 -8.28 14.36 15.31
C ARG A 250 -8.13 12.83 15.24
N PRO A 251 -8.78 12.07 16.13
CA PRO A 251 -8.66 10.62 16.18
C PRO A 251 -9.44 10.00 15.01
N ASP A 252 -8.77 9.15 14.23
CA ASP A 252 -9.35 8.43 13.10
C ASP A 252 -9.13 6.91 13.21
N ASP A 253 -8.85 6.40 14.42
CA ASP A 253 -8.29 5.07 14.63
C ASP A 253 -9.15 3.93 14.08
N TYR A 254 -10.46 3.97 14.33
CA TYR A 254 -11.42 2.97 13.87
C TYR A 254 -12.85 3.46 14.05
N ASN A 255 -13.79 2.83 13.34
CA ASN A 255 -15.23 3.07 13.48
C ASN A 255 -15.61 4.55 13.37
N THR A 256 -14.94 5.28 12.48
CA THR A 256 -15.05 6.73 12.33
C THR A 256 -15.45 7.12 10.91
N VAL A 257 -16.30 8.14 10.80
CA VAL A 257 -16.65 8.83 9.56
C VAL A 257 -16.42 10.32 9.76
N THR A 258 -15.65 10.95 8.86
CA THR A 258 -15.43 12.39 8.85
C THR A 258 -16.09 12.99 7.62
N VAL A 259 -16.97 13.96 7.83
CA VAL A 259 -17.73 14.64 6.77
C VAL A 259 -17.34 16.12 6.73
N ALA A 260 -16.89 16.58 5.57
CA ALA A 260 -16.63 17.99 5.29
C ALA A 260 -17.87 18.62 4.64
N VAL A 261 -18.39 19.67 5.25
CA VAL A 261 -19.62 20.37 4.84
C VAL A 261 -19.31 21.84 4.62
N ALA A 262 -19.59 22.35 3.43
CA ALA A 262 -19.46 23.76 3.10
C ALA A 262 -20.43 24.63 3.92
N GLU A 263 -20.14 25.93 4.06
CA GLU A 263 -21.01 26.88 4.78
C GLU A 263 -22.42 26.98 4.20
N ASN A 264 -22.61 26.70 2.91
CA ASN A 264 -23.91 26.65 2.27
C ASN A 264 -24.69 25.35 2.53
N GLY A 265 -24.12 24.40 3.28
CA GLY A 265 -24.73 23.12 3.62
C GLY A 265 -24.46 21.98 2.64
N ASP A 266 -23.62 22.20 1.62
CA ASP A 266 -23.23 21.16 0.66
C ASP A 266 -22.16 20.23 1.25
N ILE A 267 -22.28 18.93 0.98
CA ILE A 267 -21.24 17.96 1.32
C ILE A 267 -20.11 18.04 0.31
N LEU A 268 -18.90 18.29 0.80
CA LEU A 268 -17.68 18.37 0.00
C LEU A 268 -16.93 17.04 -0.03
N LYS A 269 -16.80 16.38 1.14
CA LYS A 269 -16.02 15.16 1.29
C LYS A 269 -16.56 14.28 2.41
N ILE A 270 -16.45 12.96 2.26
CA ILE A 270 -16.65 11.97 3.32
C ILE A 270 -15.47 11.01 3.29
N ASN A 271 -14.86 10.74 4.44
CA ASN A 271 -13.86 9.69 4.61
C ASN A 271 -14.30 8.76 5.74
N SER A 272 -14.17 7.46 5.57
CA SER A 272 -14.67 6.46 6.52
C SER A 272 -13.81 5.21 6.60
N ASN A 273 -13.56 4.79 7.84
CA ASN A 273 -13.14 3.43 8.20
C ASN A 273 -14.19 2.72 9.07
N LEU A 274 -15.43 3.21 9.05
CA LEU A 274 -16.55 2.63 9.77
C LEU A 274 -16.91 1.26 9.20
N ARG A 275 -16.87 0.23 10.05
CA ARG A 275 -17.38 -1.11 9.69
C ARG A 275 -18.86 -1.21 9.97
N MET A 276 -19.67 -1.46 8.96
CA MET A 276 -21.12 -1.59 9.13
C MET A 276 -21.50 -2.87 9.87
N ILE A 277 -22.45 -2.78 10.81
CA ILE A 277 -23.01 -3.97 11.45
C ILE A 277 -23.93 -4.68 10.44
N GLU A 278 -23.68 -5.96 10.21
CA GLU A 278 -24.52 -6.83 9.37
C GLU A 278 -25.59 -7.52 10.20
N ALA A 279 -25.20 -8.08 11.34
CA ALA A 279 -26.08 -8.77 12.25
C ALA A 279 -25.64 -8.56 13.69
N SER A 280 -26.59 -8.75 14.61
CA SER A 280 -26.34 -8.79 16.04
C SER A 280 -26.99 -10.02 16.64
N ILE A 281 -26.30 -10.65 17.59
CA ILE A 281 -26.81 -11.77 18.37
C ILE A 281 -26.89 -11.32 19.82
N ASP A 282 -28.07 -11.43 20.42
CA ASP A 282 -28.30 -11.07 21.81
C ASP A 282 -27.93 -12.22 22.76
N PHE A 283 -27.30 -11.87 23.87
CA PHE A 283 -26.93 -12.73 24.97
C PHE A 283 -27.38 -12.09 26.28
N THR A 284 -27.43 -12.91 27.33
CA THR A 284 -27.84 -12.50 28.67
C THR A 284 -26.68 -12.61 29.65
N GLN A 285 -26.86 -12.05 30.85
CA GLN A 285 -25.89 -12.17 31.93
C GLN A 285 -25.49 -13.62 32.25
N THR A 286 -26.38 -14.61 32.06
CA THR A 286 -26.07 -16.03 32.36
C THR A 286 -25.08 -16.65 31.39
N ASP A 287 -25.00 -16.10 30.16
CA ASP A 287 -24.11 -16.56 29.10
C ASP A 287 -22.67 -16.04 29.28
N LEU A 288 -22.50 -15.02 30.12
CA LEU A 288 -21.20 -14.44 30.47
C LEU A 288 -20.52 -15.20 31.61
N LEU A 289 -19.20 -15.29 31.51
CA LEU A 289 -18.34 -15.62 32.64
C LEU A 289 -18.50 -14.57 33.74
N THR A 290 -18.42 -14.98 34.99
CA THR A 290 -18.33 -14.00 36.08
C THR A 290 -16.96 -13.30 36.07
N PRO A 291 -16.83 -12.12 36.69
CA PRO A 291 -15.55 -11.44 36.83
C PRO A 291 -14.48 -12.33 37.49
N GLU A 292 -14.86 -13.15 38.47
CA GLU A 292 -13.99 -14.10 39.16
C GLU A 292 -13.53 -15.22 38.23
N GLU A 293 -14.44 -15.77 37.41
CA GLU A 293 -14.09 -16.78 36.40
C GLU A 293 -13.12 -16.20 35.36
N ALA A 294 -13.27 -14.94 34.96
CA ALA A 294 -12.35 -14.27 34.04
C ALA A 294 -10.97 -14.02 34.67
N VAL A 295 -10.91 -13.61 35.94
CA VAL A 295 -9.64 -13.49 36.70
C VAL A 295 -8.93 -14.83 36.80
N GLU A 296 -9.66 -15.91 37.03
CA GLU A 296 -9.10 -17.25 37.07
C GLU A 296 -8.53 -17.68 35.71
N ARG A 297 -9.14 -17.25 34.60
CA ARG A 297 -8.56 -17.48 33.25
C ARG A 297 -7.26 -16.72 33.03
N PHE A 298 -7.17 -15.47 33.50
CA PHE A 298 -5.91 -14.72 33.43
C PHE A 298 -4.79 -15.42 34.23
N ARG A 299 -5.10 -15.88 35.45
CA ARG A 299 -4.15 -16.62 36.31
C ARG A 299 -3.68 -17.92 35.68
N ASN A 300 -4.58 -18.63 34.99
CA ASN A 300 -4.26 -19.90 34.32
C ASN A 300 -3.65 -19.72 32.92
N ASN A 301 -3.21 -18.50 32.57
CA ASN A 301 -2.60 -18.18 31.27
C ASN A 301 -3.50 -18.52 30.07
N GLN A 302 -4.81 -18.29 30.20
CA GLN A 302 -5.82 -18.56 29.17
C GLN A 302 -6.26 -17.28 28.43
N ALA A 303 -5.44 -16.23 28.46
CA ALA A 303 -5.69 -14.98 27.75
C ALA A 303 -5.23 -15.08 26.29
N PRO A 304 -6.14 -15.12 25.30
CA PRO A 304 -5.75 -15.17 23.90
C PRO A 304 -5.11 -13.87 23.40
N LEU A 305 -5.32 -12.74 24.10
CA LEU A 305 -4.67 -11.46 23.82
C LEU A 305 -3.83 -11.05 25.01
N SER A 306 -2.57 -10.74 24.75
CA SER A 306 -1.57 -10.54 25.78
C SER A 306 -0.47 -9.62 25.23
N LEU A 307 -0.22 -8.50 25.89
CA LEU A 307 0.85 -7.56 25.57
C LEU A 307 1.55 -7.12 26.85
N ILE A 308 2.84 -6.84 26.75
CA ILE A 308 3.67 -6.39 27.87
C ILE A 308 4.78 -5.48 27.34
N GLN A 309 5.10 -4.43 28.09
CA GLN A 309 6.21 -3.52 27.78
C GLN A 309 6.92 -3.04 29.06
N PRO A 310 8.21 -2.70 29.00
CA PRO A 310 8.92 -2.06 30.10
C PRO A 310 8.33 -0.67 30.40
N VAL A 311 8.36 -0.25 31.67
CA VAL A 311 8.06 1.15 32.03
C VAL A 311 9.20 2.08 31.65
N ASP A 312 10.45 1.64 31.85
CA ASP A 312 11.63 2.39 31.43
C ASP A 312 12.00 2.04 29.98
N GLU A 313 11.71 2.96 29.08
CA GLU A 313 12.01 2.87 27.64
C GLU A 313 13.52 2.79 27.34
N ASN A 314 14.38 3.05 28.33
CA ASN A 314 15.83 3.05 28.15
C ASN A 314 16.48 1.70 28.44
N VAL A 315 15.73 0.73 28.96
CA VAL A 315 16.23 -0.62 29.26
C VAL A 315 16.10 -1.52 28.02
N ALA A 316 17.14 -2.28 27.71
CA ALA A 316 17.12 -3.20 26.59
C ALA A 316 16.07 -4.31 26.79
N TRP A 317 15.31 -4.61 25.74
CA TRP A 317 14.22 -5.59 25.74
C TRP A 317 14.66 -6.96 26.27
N GLU A 318 15.82 -7.44 25.84
CA GLU A 318 16.37 -8.75 26.21
C GLU A 318 16.83 -8.80 27.68
N THR A 319 17.02 -7.64 28.30
CA THR A 319 17.36 -7.53 29.73
C THR A 319 16.11 -7.65 30.60
N VAL A 320 14.99 -7.08 30.15
CA VAL A 320 13.69 -7.14 30.84
C VAL A 320 13.00 -8.48 30.59
N PHE A 321 13.10 -9.01 29.36
CA PHE A 321 12.46 -10.25 28.91
C PHE A 321 13.49 -11.24 28.35
N PRO A 322 14.35 -11.83 29.22
CA PRO A 322 15.34 -12.80 28.77
C PRO A 322 14.65 -14.01 28.14
N GLY A 323 15.10 -14.42 26.94
CA GLY A 323 14.46 -15.52 26.21
C GLY A 323 13.04 -15.21 25.71
N ASN A 324 12.66 -13.94 25.68
CA ASN A 324 11.32 -13.48 25.30
C ASN A 324 10.21 -14.05 26.20
N THR A 325 10.49 -14.18 27.49
CA THR A 325 9.51 -14.57 28.51
C THR A 325 9.50 -13.58 29.66
N ALA A 326 8.35 -13.46 30.31
CA ALA A 326 8.12 -12.65 31.50
C ALA A 326 7.50 -13.57 32.56
N GLU A 327 8.35 -14.27 33.31
CA GLU A 327 7.91 -15.31 34.24
C GLU A 327 7.75 -14.79 35.68
N ASN A 328 6.83 -15.41 36.42
CA ASN A 328 6.59 -15.17 37.84
C ASN A 328 6.24 -13.71 38.20
N LEU A 329 5.58 -13.00 37.29
CA LEU A 329 5.16 -11.61 37.49
C LEU A 329 4.29 -11.46 38.75
N ASP A 330 4.62 -10.47 39.59
CA ASP A 330 3.72 -10.00 40.65
C ASP A 330 2.85 -8.87 40.10
N ALA A 331 1.66 -9.22 39.63
CA ALA A 331 0.78 -8.30 38.93
C ALA A 331 -0.18 -7.57 39.88
N ARG A 332 -0.31 -6.26 39.65
CA ARG A 332 -1.34 -5.41 40.21
C ARG A 332 -2.23 -4.84 39.12
N ILE A 333 -3.52 -5.18 39.17
CA ILE A 333 -4.51 -4.75 38.19
C ILE A 333 -5.01 -3.34 38.52
N THR A 334 -4.79 -2.42 37.59
CA THR A 334 -5.23 -1.02 37.70
C THR A 334 -6.59 -0.82 37.04
N ASP A 335 -6.86 -1.51 35.93
CA ASP A 335 -8.15 -1.49 35.26
C ASP A 335 -8.62 -2.91 34.93
N PHE A 336 -9.86 -3.20 35.34
CA PHE A 336 -10.57 -4.41 34.99
C PHE A 336 -11.99 -4.04 34.54
N MET A 337 -12.33 -4.40 33.30
CA MET A 337 -13.59 -4.00 32.68
C MET A 337 -14.03 -4.94 31.56
N LEU A 338 -15.33 -4.95 31.30
CA LEU A 338 -15.94 -5.62 30.16
C LEU A 338 -16.01 -4.65 28.98
N VAL A 339 -15.47 -5.05 27.82
CA VAL A 339 -15.30 -4.19 26.64
C VAL A 339 -15.47 -4.98 25.34
N TYR A 340 -15.62 -4.29 24.23
CA TYR A 340 -15.30 -4.81 22.90
C TYR A 340 -13.87 -4.43 22.55
N ILE A 341 -13.14 -5.36 21.94
CA ILE A 341 -11.80 -5.10 21.41
C ILE A 341 -11.90 -5.01 19.89
N GLU A 342 -11.43 -3.90 19.34
CA GLU A 342 -11.29 -3.73 17.90
C GLU A 342 -10.11 -4.57 17.38
N ASN A 343 -10.39 -5.42 16.39
CA ASN A 343 -9.41 -6.22 15.64
C ASN A 343 -8.56 -7.29 16.38
N PRO A 344 -9.12 -8.21 17.18
CA PRO A 344 -8.30 -9.25 17.79
C PRO A 344 -8.04 -10.45 16.86
N PHE A 345 -8.92 -10.74 15.89
CA PHE A 345 -8.85 -11.96 15.05
C PHE A 345 -9.39 -11.77 13.62
N GLY A 346 -8.89 -10.76 12.89
CA GLY A 346 -9.26 -10.54 11.48
C GLY A 346 -10.50 -9.66 11.26
N GLY A 347 -10.95 -8.93 12.29
CA GLY A 347 -11.82 -7.76 12.15
C GLY A 347 -13.28 -8.00 11.77
N LYS A 348 -13.80 -9.23 11.87
CA LYS A 348 -15.16 -9.59 11.42
C LYS A 348 -16.28 -9.40 12.46
N SER A 349 -15.95 -9.18 13.73
CA SER A 349 -16.95 -9.06 14.80
C SER A 349 -16.46 -8.27 16.01
N LEU A 350 -17.41 -7.69 16.75
CA LEU A 350 -17.22 -7.23 18.13
C LEU A 350 -17.79 -8.27 19.10
N THR A 351 -16.90 -8.94 19.81
CA THR A 351 -17.23 -9.91 20.86
C THR A 351 -16.85 -9.35 22.22
N PRO A 352 -17.68 -9.55 23.26
CA PRO A 352 -17.38 -9.01 24.57
C PRO A 352 -16.19 -9.74 25.20
N MET A 353 -15.27 -8.96 25.74
CA MET A 353 -14.01 -9.40 26.32
C MET A 353 -13.85 -8.76 27.69
N TYR A 354 -13.36 -9.52 28.66
CA TYR A 354 -12.78 -8.94 29.85
C TYR A 354 -11.38 -8.44 29.52
N LEU A 355 -11.10 -7.19 29.82
CA LEU A 355 -9.81 -6.55 29.68
C LEU A 355 -9.22 -6.31 31.06
N ALA A 356 -7.98 -6.74 31.25
CA ALA A 356 -7.18 -6.44 32.42
C ALA A 356 -5.93 -5.65 32.00
N ARG A 357 -5.75 -4.49 32.62
CA ARG A 357 -4.55 -3.66 32.49
C ARG A 357 -3.92 -3.51 33.87
N GLY A 358 -2.61 -3.62 33.94
CA GLY A 358 -1.91 -3.50 35.20
C GLY A 358 -0.43 -3.24 35.04
N THR A 359 0.21 -3.11 36.20
CA THR A 359 1.66 -3.08 36.33
C THR A 359 2.13 -4.35 36.99
N ALA A 360 3.33 -4.81 36.66
CA ALA A 360 3.97 -5.90 37.36
C ALA A 360 5.46 -5.63 37.53
N GLU A 361 6.09 -6.39 38.43
CA GLU A 361 7.55 -6.47 38.55
C GLU A 361 8.01 -7.81 37.96
N THR A 362 9.03 -7.78 37.11
CA THR A 362 9.67 -9.01 36.62
C THR A 362 10.56 -9.64 37.70
N ALA A 363 10.89 -10.93 37.57
CA ALA A 363 11.84 -11.58 38.48
C ALA A 363 13.22 -10.89 38.56
N GLY A 364 13.58 -10.09 37.54
CA GLY A 364 14.80 -9.27 37.50
C GLY A 364 14.68 -7.92 38.19
N GLY A 365 13.52 -7.57 38.76
CA GLY A 365 13.25 -6.31 39.44
C GLY A 365 12.90 -5.15 38.51
N TYR A 366 12.43 -5.43 37.29
CA TYR A 366 12.03 -4.39 36.33
C TYR A 366 10.52 -4.16 36.36
N ASP A 367 10.12 -2.89 36.40
CA ASP A 367 8.72 -2.49 36.27
C ASP A 367 8.24 -2.64 34.82
N VAL A 368 7.08 -3.27 34.65
CA VAL A 368 6.43 -3.50 33.36
C VAL A 368 4.96 -3.10 33.42
N VAL A 369 4.41 -2.69 32.27
CA VAL A 369 2.96 -2.56 32.04
C VAL A 369 2.51 -3.72 31.20
N PHE A 370 1.37 -4.32 31.54
CA PHE A 370 0.79 -5.39 30.76
C PHE A 370 -0.71 -5.17 30.48
N LEU A 371 -1.15 -5.84 29.41
CA LEU A 371 -2.54 -5.93 28.99
C LEU A 371 -2.86 -7.40 28.71
N GLN A 372 -4.00 -7.85 29.21
CA GLN A 372 -4.55 -9.15 28.86
C GLN A 372 -6.04 -9.03 28.55
N ALA A 373 -6.54 -9.84 27.64
CA ALA A 373 -7.98 -9.97 27.45
C ALA A 373 -8.43 -11.41 27.25
N VAL A 374 -9.56 -11.76 27.87
CA VAL A 374 -10.23 -13.07 27.75
C VAL A 374 -11.65 -12.91 27.22
N PRO A 375 -12.14 -13.84 26.38
CA PRO A 375 -13.54 -13.84 25.94
C PRO A 375 -14.48 -13.89 27.14
N ALA A 376 -15.50 -13.04 27.15
CA ALA A 376 -16.46 -12.99 28.24
C ALA A 376 -17.55 -14.07 28.14
N LEU A 377 -17.77 -14.67 26.96
CA LEU A 377 -18.82 -15.68 26.76
C LEU A 377 -18.35 -17.09 27.15
N LYS A 378 -19.15 -17.82 27.93
CA LYS A 378 -18.83 -19.17 28.45
C LYS A 378 -18.54 -20.22 27.36
N GLY A 379 -19.12 -20.06 26.16
CA GLY A 379 -19.04 -21.02 25.05
C GLY A 379 -17.95 -20.76 23.99
N GLN A 380 -17.21 -19.63 24.05
CA GLN A 380 -16.17 -19.29 23.07
C GLN A 380 -14.75 -19.58 23.60
N GLN A 381 -14.52 -20.79 24.12
CA GLN A 381 -13.28 -21.13 24.83
C GLN A 381 -12.08 -21.48 23.94
N THR A 382 -12.27 -21.63 22.63
CA THR A 382 -11.18 -21.90 21.67
C THR A 382 -11.22 -20.86 20.55
N LEU A 383 -10.45 -19.78 20.71
CA LEU A 383 -10.05 -18.93 19.60
C LEU A 383 -8.66 -19.39 19.13
N SER A 384 -8.58 -20.64 18.66
CA SER A 384 -7.41 -21.17 17.96
C SER A 384 -7.88 -21.92 16.72
N GLY A 385 -7.70 -21.28 15.56
CA GLY A 385 -7.90 -21.84 14.23
C GLY A 385 -9.34 -21.78 13.74
N GLU A 386 -9.72 -20.72 13.02
CA GLU A 386 -11.02 -20.56 12.33
C GLU A 386 -12.22 -20.43 13.31
N VAL A 387 -13.33 -19.74 13.07
CA VAL A 387 -14.25 -19.96 11.94
C VAL A 387 -14.60 -21.46 11.72
N ALA A 388 -14.06 -22.43 12.47
CA ALA A 388 -13.99 -23.84 12.05
C ALA A 388 -15.30 -24.65 12.16
N GLY A 389 -16.38 -24.11 12.74
CA GLY A 389 -17.59 -24.91 13.06
C GLY A 389 -18.90 -24.51 12.36
N LEU A 390 -18.98 -23.32 11.77
CA LEU A 390 -20.20 -22.78 11.15
C LEU A 390 -19.75 -21.96 9.93
N MET A 391 -19.42 -22.49 8.75
CA MET A 391 -19.99 -23.63 8.05
C MET A 391 -18.94 -24.27 7.14
N ALA A 392 -18.73 -25.58 7.31
CA ALA A 392 -17.94 -26.39 6.40
C ALA A 392 -18.62 -26.49 5.02
N GLN A 393 -18.00 -25.93 3.98
CA GLN A 393 -17.82 -26.58 2.66
C GLN A 393 -16.80 -25.83 1.78
N GLN A 394 -15.72 -26.55 1.46
CA GLN A 394 -14.74 -26.38 0.37
C GLN A 394 -13.61 -25.33 0.52
N GLN A 395 -12.44 -25.84 0.87
CA GLN A 395 -11.07 -25.31 0.63
C GLN A 395 -10.59 -25.66 -0.80
N PRO A 396 -9.52 -25.04 -1.39
CA PRO A 396 -8.30 -24.62 -0.69
C PRO A 396 -7.63 -23.27 -1.05
N ASN A 397 -6.89 -22.80 -0.03
CA ASN A 397 -5.62 -22.05 0.02
C ASN A 397 -5.52 -20.54 -0.36
N PRO A 398 -5.12 -19.69 0.63
CA PRO A 398 -4.83 -18.27 0.49
C PRO A 398 -3.33 -17.93 0.64
N THR A 399 -2.86 -16.86 -0.02
CA THR A 399 -1.64 -16.11 0.35
C THR A 399 -1.83 -14.62 -0.03
N GLN A 400 -2.10 -13.74 0.95
CA GLN A 400 -1.25 -12.63 1.48
C GLN A 400 -0.75 -11.62 0.42
N PHE A 401 -0.80 -10.28 0.50
CA PHE A 401 -0.64 -9.22 1.54
C PHE A 401 -1.38 -7.94 1.03
N TYR A 402 -2.10 -7.13 1.82
CA TYR A 402 -1.70 -6.00 2.71
C TYR A 402 -0.74 -4.95 2.11
N ASP A 403 -1.15 -3.67 2.15
CA ASP A 403 -0.34 -2.45 1.99
C ASP A 403 -0.95 -1.32 2.86
N GLU A 404 -0.09 -0.39 3.28
CA GLU A 404 0.09 0.20 4.61
C GLU A 404 -0.22 1.71 4.69
N SER A 405 -0.88 2.35 3.71
CA SER A 405 -1.11 3.83 3.69
C SER A 405 -2.20 4.38 4.59
N LEU A 406 -2.74 3.57 5.50
CA LEU A 406 -3.35 4.07 6.72
C LEU A 406 -2.35 3.81 7.85
N LYS A 407 -1.44 4.76 8.06
CA LYS A 407 -0.74 4.89 9.35
C LYS A 407 -1.78 5.32 10.38
N LEU A 408 -2.51 4.33 10.86
CA LEU A 408 -3.16 4.35 12.15
C LEU A 408 -2.04 4.41 13.19
N GLY A 409 -2.02 5.51 13.95
CA GLY A 409 -1.17 5.63 15.11
C GLY A 409 -1.62 4.67 16.21
N THR A 410 -1.23 3.41 16.13
CA THR A 410 -0.94 2.66 17.35
C THR A 410 0.54 2.87 17.63
N PHE A 411 0.85 3.42 18.80
CA PHE A 411 2.22 3.59 19.23
C PHE A 411 2.97 2.26 19.08
N ASN A 412 4.14 2.34 18.47
CA ASN A 412 5.20 1.36 18.71
C ASN A 412 6.04 1.91 19.86
N PRO A 413 6.41 1.11 20.88
CA PRO A 413 7.48 1.50 21.79
C PRO A 413 8.74 1.73 20.96
N ASP A 414 9.33 2.92 21.13
CA ASP A 414 10.54 3.36 20.45
C ASP A 414 11.68 2.35 20.67
N GLN A 415 12.10 1.65 19.62
CA GLN A 415 13.54 1.44 19.45
C GLN A 415 14.09 2.75 18.88
N ARG A 416 14.62 3.57 19.78
CA ARG A 416 15.35 4.82 19.52
C ARG A 416 15.99 4.83 18.14
N SER A 417 15.46 5.67 17.26
CA SER A 417 16.24 6.18 16.14
C SER A 417 17.28 7.15 16.70
N VAL A 418 18.54 6.91 16.33
CA VAL A 418 19.63 7.87 16.56
C VAL A 418 19.20 9.21 15.98
N GLN A 419 19.28 10.28 16.78
CA GLN A 419 18.93 11.64 16.40
C GLN A 419 19.56 12.03 15.05
N TYR A 420 18.72 12.08 14.02
CA TYR A 420 18.86 13.02 12.93
C TYR A 420 17.68 13.98 13.06
N THR A 421 17.94 15.21 13.50
CA THR A 421 17.02 16.32 13.29
C THR A 421 16.96 16.58 11.78
N PRO A 422 15.83 16.36 11.08
CA PRO A 422 15.70 16.84 9.72
C PRO A 422 15.51 18.36 9.82
N ASP A 423 16.45 19.11 9.23
CA ASP A 423 16.20 20.48 8.84
C ASP A 423 14.86 20.55 8.09
N SER A 424 14.07 21.58 8.39
CA SER A 424 12.80 21.95 7.74
C SER A 424 12.68 21.44 6.30
N ALA A 425 11.73 20.55 6.04
CA ALA A 425 11.50 19.96 4.72
C ALA A 425 11.34 21.09 3.67
N SER A 426 12.26 21.14 2.71
CA SER A 426 12.16 22.03 1.56
C SER A 426 11.00 21.58 0.65
N PRO A 427 10.26 22.52 0.01
CA PRO A 427 9.16 22.18 -0.89
C PRO A 427 9.66 21.33 -2.07
N CYS A 428 8.85 20.34 -2.47
CA CYS A 428 9.12 19.46 -3.60
C CYS A 428 9.40 20.23 -4.88
N VAL A 429 10.47 19.89 -5.58
CA VAL A 429 10.74 20.36 -6.96
C VAL A 429 11.15 19.14 -7.80
N PRO A 430 10.42 18.80 -8.89
CA PRO A 430 9.23 19.50 -9.36
C PRO A 430 8.02 19.20 -8.46
N SER A 431 7.20 20.19 -8.15
CA SER A 431 5.87 19.93 -7.57
C SER A 431 4.92 19.42 -8.65
N GLU A 432 3.82 18.77 -8.25
CA GLU A 432 2.79 18.29 -9.19
C GLU A 432 2.31 19.42 -10.13
N GLU A 433 2.15 20.63 -9.61
CA GLU A 433 1.72 21.83 -10.35
C GLU A 433 2.72 22.26 -11.44
N GLN A 434 3.97 21.82 -11.36
CA GLN A 434 5.02 22.15 -12.32
C GLN A 434 5.14 21.13 -13.46
N LEU A 435 4.29 20.10 -13.46
CA LEU A 435 4.27 19.04 -14.46
C LEU A 435 3.15 19.28 -15.48
N SER A 436 3.47 19.21 -16.78
CA SER A 436 2.51 19.36 -17.86
C SER A 436 3.04 18.79 -19.20
N PRO A 437 2.30 17.89 -19.87
CA PRO A 437 1.01 17.33 -19.46
C PRO A 437 1.17 16.32 -18.31
N ILE A 438 0.09 16.12 -17.56
CA ILE A 438 -0.04 15.03 -16.57
C ILE A 438 -0.97 13.98 -17.18
N ILE A 439 -0.52 12.72 -17.17
CA ILE A 439 -1.19 11.59 -17.82
C ILE A 439 -1.44 10.50 -16.78
N GLU A 440 -2.66 10.01 -16.67
CA GLU A 440 -3.05 8.91 -15.78
C GLU A 440 -2.47 7.57 -16.28
N LEU A 441 -1.81 6.81 -15.39
CA LEU A 441 -1.37 5.42 -15.62
C LEU A 441 -2.24 4.38 -14.89
N GLY A 442 -3.43 4.77 -14.45
CA GLY A 442 -4.34 3.89 -13.70
C GLY A 442 -3.88 3.68 -12.27
N GLU A 443 -3.88 2.44 -11.78
CA GLU A 443 -3.49 2.10 -10.40
C GLU A 443 -2.04 2.48 -10.05
N TYR A 444 -1.23 2.81 -11.06
CA TYR A 444 0.20 3.08 -10.94
C TYR A 444 0.57 4.54 -10.65
N GLY A 445 -0.38 5.47 -10.69
CA GLY A 445 -0.10 6.89 -10.51
C GLY A 445 -0.37 7.72 -11.76
N ARG A 446 0.01 8.99 -11.68
CA ARG A 446 0.02 9.93 -12.80
C ARG A 446 1.46 10.15 -13.25
N VAL A 447 1.69 10.45 -14.51
CA VAL A 447 3.01 10.77 -15.03
C VAL A 447 2.97 12.15 -15.65
N GLY A 448 3.79 13.04 -15.12
CA GLY A 448 3.83 14.43 -15.49
C GLY A 448 5.16 14.82 -16.15
N LEU A 449 5.11 15.55 -17.26
CA LEU A 449 6.31 16.07 -17.92
C LEU A 449 6.74 17.38 -17.26
N PHE A 450 7.92 17.44 -16.66
CA PHE A 450 8.42 18.71 -16.14
C PHE A 450 9.00 19.55 -17.27
N THR A 451 8.42 20.71 -17.59
CA THR A 451 8.83 21.54 -18.76
C THR A 451 9.53 22.86 -18.39
N LEU A 452 9.62 23.18 -17.09
CA LEU A 452 10.15 24.46 -16.63
C LEU A 452 11.69 24.46 -16.58
N ASN A 453 12.31 25.37 -17.34
CA ASN A 453 13.76 25.65 -17.22
C ASN A 453 14.02 26.48 -15.95
N ILE A 454 14.44 25.84 -14.85
CA ILE A 454 14.83 26.53 -13.62
C ILE A 454 16.35 26.81 -13.63
N PRO A 455 16.81 28.06 -13.39
CA PRO A 455 18.24 28.39 -13.30
C PRO A 455 18.94 27.66 -12.14
N THR A 456 20.03 26.96 -12.46
CA THR A 456 20.84 26.12 -11.55
C THR A 456 21.77 26.94 -10.65
N GLU A 457 21.23 27.82 -9.81
CA GLU A 457 22.07 28.68 -8.93
C GLU A 457 22.15 28.22 -7.46
N THR A 458 21.53 27.10 -7.09
CA THR A 458 21.65 26.55 -5.72
C THR A 458 22.53 25.30 -5.69
N PRO A 459 23.74 25.34 -5.09
CA PRO A 459 24.55 24.15 -4.88
C PRO A 459 23.77 23.14 -4.03
N GLY A 460 23.59 21.92 -4.54
CA GLY A 460 22.82 20.85 -3.88
C GLY A 460 21.40 20.62 -4.41
N LYS A 461 20.88 21.46 -5.30
CA LYS A 461 19.54 21.30 -5.94
C LYS A 461 19.60 20.82 -7.40
N ASN A 462 20.54 19.93 -7.72
CA ASN A 462 20.80 19.45 -9.09
C ASN A 462 19.82 18.39 -9.62
N LEU A 463 18.68 18.14 -8.96
CA LEU A 463 17.83 16.98 -9.25
C LEU A 463 16.71 17.24 -10.27
N VAL A 464 16.50 18.50 -10.68
CA VAL A 464 15.30 18.88 -11.44
C VAL A 464 15.69 19.21 -12.88
N ARG A 465 15.23 18.38 -13.82
CA ARG A 465 15.54 18.55 -15.26
C ARG A 465 14.30 18.85 -16.09
N PRO A 466 14.30 19.95 -16.84
CA PRO A 466 13.27 20.25 -17.84
C PRO A 466 13.26 19.16 -18.93
N ASN A 467 12.08 18.89 -19.45
CA ASN A 467 11.73 17.87 -20.43
C ASN A 467 12.02 16.42 -19.99
N GLN A 468 11.67 16.07 -18.75
CA GLN A 468 11.73 14.69 -18.23
C GLN A 468 10.40 14.30 -17.59
N TRP A 469 10.06 13.00 -17.66
CA TRP A 469 8.82 12.49 -17.08
C TRP A 469 9.02 12.08 -15.62
N TYR A 470 8.07 12.48 -14.78
CA TYR A 470 8.05 12.19 -13.36
C TYR A 470 6.76 11.45 -13.00
N LEU A 471 6.88 10.33 -12.30
CA LEU A 471 5.77 9.62 -11.68
C LEU A 471 5.30 10.38 -10.45
N ILE A 472 4.03 10.69 -10.44
CA ILE A 472 3.24 11.15 -9.30
C ILE A 472 2.45 9.92 -8.82
N PRO A 473 3.01 9.08 -7.94
CA PRO A 473 2.34 7.86 -7.49
C PRO A 473 0.99 8.15 -6.80
N THR A 474 0.05 7.24 -6.97
CA THR A 474 -1.35 7.31 -6.48
C THR A 474 -1.48 7.09 -4.97
N SER A 475 -0.46 6.54 -4.30
CA SER A 475 -0.46 6.27 -2.86
C SER A 475 0.93 6.48 -2.25
N SER A 476 0.98 6.82 -0.96
CA SER A 476 2.18 7.11 -0.17
C SER A 476 2.96 5.85 0.30
N ASN A 477 2.48 4.63 0.03
CA ASN A 477 3.02 3.45 0.74
C ASN A 477 3.57 2.31 -0.10
N MET A 478 3.30 2.24 -1.41
CA MET A 478 3.99 1.28 -2.25
C MET A 478 4.12 1.77 -3.69
N LEU A 479 5.33 1.67 -4.21
CA LEU A 479 5.58 1.89 -5.63
C LEU A 479 5.00 0.70 -6.41
N PRO A 480 4.21 0.96 -7.45
CA PRO A 480 3.79 -0.10 -8.36
C PRO A 480 4.98 -0.82 -9.00
N GLN A 481 4.81 -2.11 -9.29
CA GLN A 481 5.85 -2.90 -9.96
C GLN A 481 6.25 -2.21 -11.27
N ILE A 482 7.54 -1.86 -11.40
CA ILE A 482 8.05 -1.01 -12.48
C ILE A 482 7.67 -1.54 -13.86
N ASP A 483 7.68 -2.86 -14.04
CA ASP A 483 7.37 -3.50 -15.31
C ASP A 483 5.91 -3.23 -15.74
N SER A 484 5.01 -3.11 -14.77
CA SER A 484 3.60 -2.77 -15.00
C SER A 484 3.42 -1.27 -15.29
N VAL A 485 4.14 -0.39 -14.58
CA VAL A 485 4.19 1.06 -14.88
C VAL A 485 4.74 1.31 -16.27
N ILE A 486 5.84 0.63 -16.61
CA ILE A 486 6.53 0.67 -17.89
C ILE A 486 5.59 0.18 -19.01
N SER A 487 4.86 -0.92 -18.77
CA SER A 487 3.92 -1.48 -19.74
C SER A 487 2.75 -0.53 -19.98
N SER A 488 2.19 0.07 -18.92
CA SER A 488 1.13 1.08 -19.02
C SER A 488 1.60 2.39 -19.62
N PHE A 489 2.83 2.81 -19.39
CA PHE A 489 3.36 4.03 -20.00
C PHE A 489 3.56 3.87 -21.52
N LYS A 490 3.98 2.69 -21.97
CA LYS A 490 4.19 2.38 -23.40
C LYS A 490 2.90 2.25 -24.21
N THR A 491 1.78 1.91 -23.58
CA THR A 491 0.48 1.81 -24.27
C THR A 491 -0.10 3.18 -24.65
N LEU A 492 0.45 4.28 -24.09
CA LEU A 492 0.00 5.65 -24.34
C LEU A 492 0.37 6.21 -25.73
N ASN A 493 1.25 5.54 -26.51
CA ASN A 493 1.59 5.93 -27.89
C ASN A 493 1.96 7.43 -28.07
N LEU A 494 2.65 8.02 -27.10
CA LEU A 494 3.02 9.44 -27.11
C LEU A 494 4.04 9.74 -28.22
N GLU A 495 3.91 10.89 -28.89
CA GLU A 495 4.77 11.28 -30.02
C GLU A 495 6.26 11.45 -29.60
N GLU A 496 7.13 11.02 -30.52
CA GLU A 496 8.58 10.83 -30.38
C GLU A 496 9.32 12.07 -29.88
N LYS A 497 9.83 11.99 -28.63
CA LYS A 497 11.16 12.50 -28.26
C LYS A 497 11.64 12.16 -26.85
N HIS A 498 10.78 11.69 -25.95
CA HIS A 498 11.13 11.58 -24.52
C HIS A 498 10.53 10.35 -23.79
N ALA A 499 10.02 9.34 -24.49
CA ALA A 499 9.27 8.22 -23.88
C ALA A 499 10.12 6.97 -23.53
N ASP A 500 11.40 6.94 -23.91
CA ASP A 500 12.17 5.70 -24.03
C ASP A 500 13.40 5.65 -23.11
N ASP A 501 13.33 6.15 -21.87
CA ASP A 501 14.37 5.90 -20.86
C ASP A 501 13.62 5.63 -19.55
N ILE A 502 13.74 4.46 -18.89
CA ILE A 502 13.06 4.19 -17.59
C ILE A 502 14.07 3.61 -16.56
N ARG A 503 13.89 3.82 -15.24
CA ARG A 503 14.91 3.66 -14.15
C ARG A 503 14.63 2.53 -13.12
N GLU A 504 15.63 2.12 -12.31
CA GLU A 504 15.61 1.06 -11.27
C GLU A 504 14.58 1.18 -10.10
N LEU A 505 14.04 0.03 -9.67
CA LEU A 505 13.03 -0.19 -8.61
C LEU A 505 13.52 0.09 -7.17
N ASP A 506 14.76 -0.29 -6.86
CA ASP A 506 15.32 -0.23 -5.50
C ASP A 506 15.75 1.21 -5.10
N GLU A 507 15.85 2.10 -6.09
CA GLU A 507 16.17 3.52 -5.93
C GLU A 507 14.94 4.39 -5.77
N LEU A 508 13.88 4.09 -6.52
CA LEU A 508 12.59 4.75 -6.38
C LEU A 508 12.09 4.63 -4.94
N GLN A 509 12.22 3.45 -4.32
CA GLN A 509 11.80 3.23 -2.94
C GLN A 509 12.67 3.97 -1.91
N LYS A 510 13.98 4.08 -2.13
CA LYS A 510 14.88 4.83 -1.20
C LYS A 510 14.83 6.35 -1.42
N GLN A 511 14.50 6.82 -2.63
CA GLN A 511 14.22 8.25 -2.90
C GLN A 511 12.85 8.67 -2.39
N TRP A 512 11.87 7.79 -2.48
CA TRP A 512 10.54 7.95 -1.89
C TRP A 512 10.62 8.21 -0.38
N GLU A 513 11.40 7.39 0.33
CA GLU A 513 11.68 7.56 1.76
C GLU A 513 12.48 8.84 2.08
N LYS A 514 13.38 9.27 1.18
CA LYS A 514 14.26 10.44 1.39
C LYS A 514 13.60 11.79 1.06
N TYR A 515 12.70 11.84 0.07
CA TYR A 515 12.14 13.10 -0.46
C TYR A 515 10.66 13.31 -0.12
N ASN A 516 10.10 12.61 0.87
CA ASN A 516 8.80 12.94 1.45
C ASN A 516 7.67 13.08 0.41
N PHE A 517 7.56 12.10 -0.50
CA PHE A 517 6.50 12.00 -1.53
C PHE A 517 6.56 12.96 -2.72
N CYS A 518 7.74 13.54 -3.05
CA CYS A 518 7.88 14.33 -4.27
C CYS A 518 7.76 13.48 -5.57
N PRO A 519 7.32 14.08 -6.71
CA PRO A 519 7.31 13.43 -8.02
C PRO A 519 8.65 12.79 -8.38
N LEU A 520 8.58 11.54 -8.83
CA LEU A 520 9.72 10.64 -8.99
C LEU A 520 10.15 10.59 -10.45
N ARG A 521 11.40 10.97 -10.75
CA ARG A 521 11.89 10.93 -12.13
C ARG A 521 11.88 9.50 -12.65
N LEU A 522 11.14 9.27 -13.73
CA LEU A 522 11.03 7.95 -14.34
C LEU A 522 12.19 7.62 -15.27
N THR A 523 12.89 8.62 -15.81
CA THR A 523 13.80 8.45 -16.96
C THR A 523 15.30 8.53 -16.63
N GLY A 524 16.09 7.59 -17.18
CA GLY A 524 17.56 7.59 -17.20
C GLY A 524 18.22 6.23 -17.50
N SER A 525 19.29 6.20 -18.29
CA SER A 525 20.10 5.01 -18.58
C SER A 525 21.25 4.87 -17.57
N SER A 526 21.45 3.67 -17.00
CA SER A 526 22.35 3.42 -15.87
C SER A 526 23.28 2.23 -16.07
N PRO A 527 24.52 2.32 -15.60
CA PRO A 527 25.31 1.13 -15.27
C PRO A 527 25.51 0.96 -13.76
N SER A 528 25.84 -0.29 -13.40
CA SER A 528 26.18 -0.74 -12.05
C SER A 528 27.68 -1.05 -11.95
N LEU A 529 28.37 -0.49 -10.95
CA LEU A 529 29.77 -0.73 -10.61
C LEU A 529 29.90 -1.58 -9.36
N PHE A 530 30.71 -2.63 -9.43
CA PHE A 530 31.11 -3.47 -8.31
C PHE A 530 32.58 -3.21 -7.99
N VAL A 531 32.87 -2.84 -6.74
CA VAL A 531 34.23 -2.51 -6.28
C VAL A 531 34.73 -3.62 -5.37
N TYR A 532 35.70 -4.38 -5.87
CA TYR A 532 36.43 -5.40 -5.14
C TYR A 532 37.77 -4.84 -4.70
N GLY A 533 38.08 -4.94 -3.42
CA GLY A 533 39.29 -4.34 -2.86
C GLY A 533 39.83 -5.06 -1.64
N LYS A 534 40.90 -4.51 -1.07
CA LYS A 534 41.43 -4.98 0.22
C LYS A 534 40.66 -4.35 1.37
N ASP A 535 40.46 -5.10 2.43
CA ASP A 535 39.82 -4.57 3.64
C ASP A 535 40.58 -3.36 4.19
N GLY A 536 39.84 -2.31 4.53
CA GLY A 536 40.39 -1.03 5.00
C GLY A 536 40.92 -0.10 3.89
N GLN A 537 41.08 -0.57 2.65
CA GLN A 537 41.47 0.28 1.53
C GLN A 537 40.30 1.12 1.02
N LYS A 538 40.55 2.40 0.79
CA LYS A 538 39.59 3.33 0.19
C LYS A 538 39.86 3.46 -1.31
N TYR A 539 38.78 3.56 -2.07
CA TYR A 539 38.78 3.75 -3.52
C TYR A 539 38.08 5.07 -3.85
N GLU A 540 38.69 5.85 -4.73
CA GLU A 540 38.12 7.05 -5.31
C GLU A 540 37.73 6.75 -6.76
N ILE A 541 36.45 6.84 -7.08
CA ILE A 541 35.93 6.53 -8.42
C ILE A 541 35.25 7.78 -8.97
N SER A 542 35.53 8.14 -10.22
CA SER A 542 34.87 9.26 -10.91
C SER A 542 34.59 8.92 -12.35
N VAL A 543 33.51 9.48 -12.88
CA VAL A 543 33.12 9.34 -14.30
C VAL A 543 33.38 10.68 -14.96
N GLY A 544 34.04 10.67 -16.11
CA GLY A 544 34.35 11.90 -16.86
C GLY A 544 33.18 12.46 -17.66
N LYS A 545 31.95 12.01 -17.37
CA LYS A 545 30.70 12.60 -17.85
C LYS A 545 29.89 13.11 -16.66
N PRO A 546 29.09 14.17 -16.84
CA PRO A 546 28.18 14.63 -15.82
C PRO A 546 27.26 13.49 -15.37
N VAL A 547 27.42 13.11 -14.11
CA VAL A 547 26.58 12.12 -13.45
C VAL A 547 25.27 12.81 -13.07
N ILE A 548 24.17 12.21 -13.51
CA ILE A 548 22.82 12.77 -13.40
C ILE A 548 22.07 12.15 -12.21
N TYR A 549 22.57 11.00 -11.78
CA TYR A 549 22.15 10.28 -10.61
C TYR A 549 23.26 9.35 -10.12
N ALA A 550 23.41 9.17 -8.82
CA ALA A 550 24.36 8.23 -8.26
C ALA A 550 23.95 7.75 -6.86
N LYS A 551 24.23 6.49 -6.56
CA LYS A 551 24.20 5.92 -5.22
C LYS A 551 25.37 5.00 -4.97
N PRO A 552 26.08 5.16 -3.85
CA PRO A 552 26.01 6.31 -2.95
C PRO A 552 26.23 7.65 -3.68
N GLU A 553 25.79 8.76 -3.10
CA GLU A 553 25.98 10.09 -3.71
C GLU A 553 27.48 10.39 -3.87
N GLN A 554 27.83 11.10 -4.95
CA GLN A 554 29.20 11.55 -5.17
C GLN A 554 29.52 12.76 -4.29
N GLU A 555 30.69 12.75 -3.65
CA GLU A 555 31.25 13.92 -2.99
C GLU A 555 32.18 14.63 -3.99
N ASN A 556 31.82 15.85 -4.43
CA ASN A 556 32.59 16.61 -5.43
C ASN A 556 32.87 15.84 -6.74
N GLY A 557 31.91 15.04 -7.21
CA GLY A 557 32.04 14.25 -8.45
C GLY A 557 32.86 12.96 -8.30
N VAL A 558 33.17 12.56 -7.06
CA VAL A 558 33.97 11.38 -6.74
C VAL A 558 33.25 10.51 -5.70
N TRP A 559 33.19 9.21 -5.92
CA TRP A 559 32.79 8.25 -4.88
C TRP A 559 34.00 7.84 -4.06
N LYS A 560 33.95 8.08 -2.75
CA LYS A 560 34.94 7.57 -1.78
C LYS A 560 34.38 6.31 -1.13
N THR A 561 34.78 5.14 -1.62
CA THR A 561 34.16 3.86 -1.26
C THR A 561 35.15 2.85 -0.69
N LYS A 562 34.65 1.76 -0.08
CA LYS A 562 35.45 0.68 0.51
C LYS A 562 35.32 -0.62 -0.31
N ASN A 563 36.00 -1.68 0.13
CA ASN A 563 35.80 -3.03 -0.41
C ASN A 563 34.32 -3.45 -0.39
N ASN A 564 33.90 -4.25 -1.38
CA ASN A 564 32.55 -4.77 -1.58
C ASN A 564 31.46 -3.70 -1.68
N SER A 565 31.80 -2.55 -2.28
CA SER A 565 30.81 -1.50 -2.54
C SER A 565 30.17 -1.70 -3.90
N ILE A 566 28.87 -1.44 -3.98
CA ILE A 566 28.12 -1.36 -5.24
C ILE A 566 27.77 0.11 -5.44
N ILE A 567 28.11 0.64 -6.61
CA ILE A 567 27.77 2.00 -7.02
C ILE A 567 26.83 1.90 -8.22
N TYR A 568 25.67 2.51 -8.13
CA TYR A 568 24.76 2.70 -9.25
C TYR A 568 24.85 4.15 -9.71
N TYR A 569 24.95 4.39 -11.02
CA TYR A 569 25.01 5.76 -11.52
C TYR A 569 24.35 5.90 -12.89
N GLU A 570 23.85 7.10 -13.17
CA GLU A 570 23.35 7.48 -14.49
C GLU A 570 24.16 8.67 -14.98
N TYR A 571 24.31 8.77 -16.30
CA TYR A 571 25.07 9.83 -16.95
C TYR A 571 24.22 10.52 -18.02
N GLN A 572 24.62 11.73 -18.40
CA GLN A 572 23.98 12.44 -19.51
C GLN A 572 24.04 11.58 -20.77
N THR A 573 22.92 11.46 -21.50
CA THR A 573 22.77 10.58 -22.68
C THR A 573 24.02 10.55 -23.54
N VAL A 574 24.56 9.34 -23.73
CA VAL A 574 25.70 9.09 -24.62
C VAL A 574 25.28 8.11 -25.69
N SER A 575 25.56 8.44 -26.95
CA SER A 575 25.26 7.55 -28.06
C SER A 575 26.35 6.51 -28.23
N PHE A 576 25.92 5.25 -28.37
CA PHE A 576 26.78 4.14 -28.75
C PHE A 576 26.47 3.69 -30.18
N THR A 577 27.47 3.09 -30.81
CA THR A 577 27.38 2.51 -32.14
C THR A 577 26.86 1.10 -32.02
N LYS A 578 25.86 0.74 -32.84
CA LYS A 578 25.33 -0.62 -32.88
C LYS A 578 26.47 -1.61 -33.22
N PRO A 579 26.77 -2.60 -32.37
CA PRO A 579 27.76 -3.64 -32.66
C PRO A 579 27.35 -4.50 -33.88
N GLN A 580 28.35 -5.04 -34.60
CA GLN A 580 28.11 -5.96 -35.72
C GLN A 580 27.75 -7.38 -35.26
N GLN A 581 28.24 -7.77 -34.09
CA GLN A 581 28.01 -9.09 -33.49
C GLN A 581 27.04 -8.96 -32.32
N GLY A 582 26.22 -9.99 -32.11
CA GLY A 582 25.23 -10.00 -31.04
C GLY A 582 24.39 -11.26 -31.06
N TRP A 583 23.24 -11.18 -30.40
CA TRP A 583 22.25 -12.24 -30.31
C TRP A 583 20.87 -11.71 -30.62
N ASN A 584 20.03 -12.56 -31.22
CA ASN A 584 18.61 -12.35 -31.32
C ASN A 584 17.94 -13.02 -30.11
N VAL A 585 17.29 -12.23 -29.27
CA VAL A 585 16.72 -12.66 -27.98
C VAL A 585 15.28 -12.18 -27.89
N ARG A 586 14.35 -13.06 -27.53
CA ARG A 586 12.98 -12.65 -27.21
C ARG A 586 12.96 -11.98 -25.85
N LYS A 587 12.14 -10.95 -25.69
CA LYS A 587 11.92 -10.29 -24.38
C LYS A 587 11.59 -11.29 -23.27
N THR A 588 10.74 -12.27 -23.55
CA THR A 588 10.35 -13.33 -22.61
C THR A 588 11.52 -14.20 -22.15
N ASP A 589 12.60 -14.25 -22.94
CA ASP A 589 13.75 -15.12 -22.72
C ASP A 589 14.94 -14.35 -22.11
N LEU A 590 14.80 -13.05 -21.82
CA LEU A 590 15.87 -12.18 -21.31
C LEU A 590 16.47 -12.71 -20.00
N ASN A 591 15.64 -13.16 -19.07
CA ASN A 591 16.12 -13.73 -17.80
C ASN A 591 17.02 -14.95 -18.03
N GLN A 592 16.64 -15.84 -18.94
CA GLN A 592 17.44 -17.02 -19.29
C GLN A 592 18.72 -16.61 -20.04
N PHE A 593 18.60 -15.64 -20.95
CA PHE A 593 19.72 -15.11 -21.71
C PHE A 593 20.77 -14.46 -20.80
N ALA A 594 20.36 -13.59 -19.87
CA ALA A 594 21.25 -12.94 -18.91
C ALA A 594 21.96 -13.95 -18.00
N ARG A 595 21.27 -15.02 -17.56
CA ARG A 595 21.89 -16.12 -16.80
C ARG A 595 22.95 -16.87 -17.61
N SER A 596 22.65 -17.19 -18.87
CA SER A 596 23.60 -17.83 -19.79
C SER A 596 24.81 -16.94 -20.05
N LEU A 597 24.58 -15.64 -20.24
CA LEU A 597 25.59 -14.64 -20.48
C LEU A 597 26.48 -14.42 -19.25
N GLY A 598 25.88 -14.30 -18.06
CA GLY A 598 26.57 -14.20 -16.78
C GLY A 598 27.45 -15.41 -16.51
N HIS A 599 26.97 -16.63 -16.81
CA HIS A 599 27.78 -17.84 -16.72
C HIS A 599 28.99 -17.82 -17.66
N ARG A 600 28.80 -17.42 -18.93
CA ARG A 600 29.90 -17.30 -19.91
C ARG A 600 30.93 -16.24 -19.51
N LEU A 601 30.48 -15.16 -18.88
CA LEU A 601 31.33 -14.09 -18.38
C LEU A 601 31.98 -14.41 -17.02
N GLY A 602 31.60 -15.49 -16.35
CA GLY A 602 32.08 -15.82 -15.00
C GLY A 602 31.58 -14.84 -13.92
N LEU A 603 30.39 -14.28 -14.12
CA LEU A 603 29.76 -13.37 -13.16
C LEU A 603 29.27 -14.10 -11.90
N THR A 604 29.20 -13.40 -10.77
CA THR A 604 28.53 -13.90 -9.55
C THR A 604 27.01 -13.86 -9.72
N GLY A 605 26.26 -14.42 -8.76
CA GLY A 605 24.80 -14.29 -8.71
C GLY A 605 24.36 -12.82 -8.74
N ALA A 606 24.88 -12.00 -7.81
CA ALA A 606 24.54 -10.58 -7.72
C ALA A 606 24.91 -9.77 -8.98
N GLU A 607 26.06 -10.07 -9.60
CA GLU A 607 26.46 -9.46 -10.87
C GLU A 607 25.56 -9.91 -12.03
N THR A 608 25.15 -11.18 -12.06
CA THR A 608 24.22 -11.72 -13.06
C THR A 608 22.83 -11.12 -12.93
N ASP A 609 22.35 -10.94 -11.71
CA ASP A 609 21.07 -10.29 -11.42
C ASP A 609 21.11 -8.84 -11.86
N LYS A 610 22.23 -8.13 -11.64
CA LYS A 610 22.41 -6.77 -12.17
C LYS A 610 22.53 -6.72 -13.68
N LEU A 611 23.26 -7.63 -14.32
CA LEU A 611 23.27 -7.73 -15.78
C LEU A 611 21.86 -7.94 -16.35
N ASN A 612 21.10 -8.84 -15.72
CA ASN A 612 19.72 -9.10 -16.11
C ASN A 612 18.86 -7.84 -15.97
N PHE A 613 19.04 -7.11 -14.87
CA PHE A 613 18.37 -5.84 -14.65
C PHE A 613 18.68 -4.85 -15.78
N GLU A 614 19.95 -4.57 -16.07
CA GLU A 614 20.33 -3.56 -17.09
C GLU A 614 19.77 -3.95 -18.47
N LEU A 615 19.83 -5.25 -18.83
CA LEU A 615 19.28 -5.74 -20.08
C LEU A 615 17.75 -5.59 -20.17
N ASN A 616 17.02 -5.84 -19.08
CA ASN A 616 15.57 -5.63 -19.05
C ASN A 616 15.21 -4.15 -19.14
N LEU A 617 16.02 -3.28 -18.51
CA LEU A 617 15.87 -1.83 -18.60
C LEU A 617 15.96 -1.35 -20.04
N ALA A 618 17.07 -1.65 -20.71
CA ALA A 618 17.31 -1.29 -22.11
C ALA A 618 16.33 -2.01 -23.07
N ALA A 619 15.99 -3.28 -22.81
CA ALA A 619 14.96 -3.98 -23.57
C ALA A 619 13.58 -3.34 -23.45
N GLY A 620 13.31 -2.66 -22.34
CA GLY A 620 12.13 -1.86 -22.14
C GLY A 620 11.94 -0.88 -23.30
N GLU A 621 12.97 -0.10 -23.61
CA GLU A 621 12.95 0.99 -24.60
C GLU A 621 12.70 0.50 -26.04
N VAL A 622 12.97 -0.79 -26.34
CA VAL A 622 12.75 -1.36 -27.66
C VAL A 622 11.31 -1.86 -27.80
N LYS A 623 10.49 -1.34 -28.71
CA LYS A 623 9.08 -1.78 -28.88
C LYS A 623 8.92 -3.25 -29.28
N ASN A 624 9.85 -3.80 -30.06
CA ASN A 624 9.73 -5.14 -30.63
C ASN A 624 9.89 -6.25 -29.58
N THR A 625 9.18 -7.36 -29.76
CA THR A 625 9.30 -8.56 -28.91
C THR A 625 10.63 -9.29 -29.09
N ASN A 626 11.24 -9.14 -30.27
CA ASN A 626 12.57 -9.68 -30.59
C ASN A 626 13.60 -8.55 -30.53
N LEU A 627 14.68 -8.80 -29.79
CA LEU A 627 15.76 -7.87 -29.52
C LEU A 627 17.06 -8.35 -30.16
N PHE A 628 17.80 -7.42 -30.75
CA PHE A 628 19.23 -7.56 -30.93
C PHE A 628 19.92 -7.11 -29.63
N ILE A 629 20.81 -7.93 -29.09
CA ILE A 629 21.67 -7.59 -27.97
C ILE A 629 23.12 -7.81 -28.38
N GLY A 630 23.98 -6.81 -28.31
CA GLY A 630 25.39 -6.93 -28.69
C GLY A 630 26.32 -6.20 -27.73
N PRO A 631 27.51 -6.73 -27.40
CA PRO A 631 28.45 -6.07 -26.52
C PRO A 631 29.05 -4.85 -27.21
N ILE A 632 29.07 -3.73 -26.51
CA ILE A 632 29.76 -2.50 -26.93
C ILE A 632 31.24 -2.69 -26.66
N SER A 633 32.08 -2.26 -27.61
CA SER A 633 33.52 -2.40 -27.45
C SER A 633 34.02 -1.59 -26.24
N GLN A 634 34.93 -2.18 -25.45
CA GLN A 634 35.55 -1.51 -24.29
C GLN A 634 36.14 -0.14 -24.69
N THR A 635 36.79 -0.06 -25.86
CA THR A 635 37.34 1.20 -26.40
C THR A 635 36.28 2.29 -26.56
N GLU A 636 35.11 1.94 -27.08
CA GLU A 636 34.02 2.88 -27.24
C GLU A 636 33.44 3.29 -25.88
N VAL A 637 33.26 2.35 -24.96
CA VAL A 637 32.82 2.62 -23.58
C VAL A 637 33.78 3.56 -22.85
N ASP A 638 35.09 3.35 -22.96
CA ASP A 638 36.10 4.19 -22.32
C ASP A 638 36.20 5.58 -22.94
N MET A 639 35.98 5.70 -24.25
CA MET A 639 35.94 6.98 -24.95
C MET A 639 34.69 7.79 -24.58
N ASN A 640 33.55 7.12 -24.55
CA ASN A 640 32.24 7.76 -24.41
C ASN A 640 31.88 7.99 -22.94
N LEU A 641 32.33 7.11 -22.03
CA LEU A 641 32.08 7.14 -20.60
C LEU A 641 33.38 6.90 -19.81
N PRO A 642 34.37 7.79 -19.88
CA PRO A 642 35.64 7.57 -19.22
C PRO A 642 35.45 7.36 -17.71
N LEU A 643 35.98 6.25 -17.17
CA LEU A 643 35.95 5.93 -15.75
C LEU A 643 37.37 6.03 -15.17
N LYS A 644 37.53 6.76 -14.07
CA LYS A 644 38.80 6.85 -13.34
C LYS A 644 38.64 6.20 -11.97
N VAL A 645 39.58 5.32 -11.62
CA VAL A 645 39.62 4.61 -10.34
C VAL A 645 40.99 4.84 -9.69
N SER A 646 41.01 5.28 -8.43
CA SER A 646 42.21 5.52 -7.64
C SER A 646 42.13 4.77 -6.29
N PRO A 647 43.16 3.99 -5.90
CA PRO A 647 44.34 3.67 -6.69
C PRO A 647 43.98 2.85 -7.94
N GLU A 648 44.84 2.91 -8.95
CA GLU A 648 44.62 2.20 -10.21
C GLU A 648 44.50 0.70 -9.97
N VAL A 649 43.37 0.14 -10.39
CA VAL A 649 43.07 -1.29 -10.31
C VAL A 649 42.48 -1.76 -11.63
N LYS A 650 42.51 -3.07 -11.85
CA LYS A 650 41.93 -3.67 -13.05
C LYS A 650 40.45 -3.30 -13.15
N THR A 651 40.07 -2.64 -14.23
CA THR A 651 38.69 -2.22 -14.49
C THR A 651 38.17 -3.00 -15.70
N LEU A 652 37.04 -3.68 -15.54
CA LEU A 652 36.36 -4.45 -16.58
C LEU A 652 34.98 -3.86 -16.80
N ARG A 653 34.57 -3.60 -18.04
CA ARG A 653 33.30 -2.92 -18.32
C ARG A 653 32.55 -3.66 -19.42
N TYR A 654 31.40 -4.22 -19.08
CA TYR A 654 30.51 -4.85 -20.04
C TYR A 654 29.27 -3.99 -20.22
N HIS A 655 29.21 -3.32 -21.37
CA HIS A 655 28.04 -2.57 -21.80
C HIS A 655 27.38 -3.29 -22.97
N PHE A 656 26.06 -3.39 -22.96
CA PHE A 656 25.29 -4.05 -24.01
C PHE A 656 24.41 -3.05 -24.76
N TYR A 657 24.46 -3.13 -26.08
CA TYR A 657 23.60 -2.40 -26.98
C TYR A 657 22.35 -3.23 -27.26
N VAL A 658 21.17 -2.68 -26.98
CA VAL A 658 19.88 -3.33 -27.16
C VAL A 658 19.08 -2.58 -28.21
N THR A 659 18.58 -3.25 -29.24
CA THR A 659 17.72 -2.62 -30.26
C THR A 659 16.81 -3.66 -30.87
N GLN A 660 15.95 -3.28 -31.82
CA GLN A 660 15.17 -4.25 -32.57
C GLN A 660 16.05 -5.15 -33.45
N VAL A 661 15.65 -6.41 -33.60
CA VAL A 661 16.31 -7.38 -34.49
C VAL A 661 16.35 -6.85 -35.93
N ALA A 662 17.51 -6.92 -36.57
CA ALA A 662 17.64 -6.74 -38.02
C ALA A 662 17.23 -8.05 -38.71
N ASN A 663 16.79 -7.99 -39.98
CA ASN A 663 16.31 -9.15 -40.75
C ASN A 663 17.33 -10.32 -40.95
N THR A 664 18.50 -10.27 -40.30
CA THR A 664 19.59 -11.23 -40.40
C THR A 664 20.05 -11.64 -39.01
N ASP A 665 20.28 -12.94 -38.80
CA ASP A 665 20.87 -13.44 -37.55
C ASP A 665 22.32 -12.96 -37.41
N PRO A 666 22.64 -12.18 -36.36
CA PRO A 666 24.00 -11.71 -36.13
C PRO A 666 24.90 -12.87 -35.69
N ALA A 667 26.18 -12.78 -36.03
CA ALA A 667 27.17 -13.69 -35.46
C ALA A 667 27.30 -13.43 -33.95
N ALA A 668 27.31 -14.49 -33.15
CA ALA A 668 27.53 -14.39 -31.71
C ALA A 668 28.96 -13.88 -31.44
N PRO A 669 29.13 -12.86 -30.59
CA PRO A 669 30.44 -12.32 -30.25
C PRO A 669 31.21 -13.26 -29.33
N GLU A 670 32.53 -13.21 -29.41
CA GLU A 670 33.41 -13.82 -28.42
C GLU A 670 33.45 -12.92 -27.17
N LEU A 671 33.23 -13.55 -26.01
CA LEU A 671 33.30 -12.87 -24.72
C LEU A 671 34.52 -13.36 -23.96
N THR A 672 35.24 -12.43 -23.35
CA THR A 672 36.34 -12.78 -22.45
C THR A 672 35.76 -12.92 -21.04
N PRO A 673 35.89 -14.08 -20.37
CA PRO A 673 35.41 -14.22 -19.00
C PRO A 673 36.16 -13.29 -18.03
N VAL A 674 35.47 -12.84 -16.99
CA VAL A 674 36.04 -12.04 -15.91
C VAL A 674 37.11 -12.82 -15.18
N THR A 675 38.37 -12.41 -15.32
CA THR A 675 39.46 -12.91 -14.46
C THR A 675 39.44 -12.13 -13.14
N ARG A 676 38.90 -12.76 -12.09
CA ARG A 676 38.79 -12.16 -10.76
C ARG A 676 40.15 -11.91 -10.12
N THR A 677 40.28 -10.76 -9.48
CA THR A 677 41.41 -10.41 -8.62
C THR A 677 40.88 -9.87 -7.31
N ASN A 678 41.71 -9.79 -6.27
CA ASN A 678 41.33 -9.20 -4.99
C ASN A 678 41.20 -7.66 -5.03
N GLN A 679 41.52 -7.02 -6.16
CA GLN A 679 41.47 -5.58 -6.36
C GLN A 679 41.05 -5.28 -7.80
N MET A 680 39.75 -5.08 -8.03
CA MET A 680 39.21 -4.77 -9.35
C MET A 680 37.89 -4.00 -9.27
N VAL A 681 37.55 -3.33 -10.37
CA VAL A 681 36.23 -2.75 -10.59
C VAL A 681 35.57 -3.48 -11.76
N LEU A 682 34.32 -3.87 -11.60
CA LEU A 682 33.49 -4.43 -12.67
C LEU A 682 32.31 -3.50 -12.91
N GLU A 683 32.12 -3.07 -14.15
CA GLU A 683 30.95 -2.28 -14.58
C GLU A 683 30.06 -3.13 -15.50
N LEU A 684 28.77 -3.12 -15.24
CA LEU A 684 27.74 -3.75 -16.05
C LEU A 684 26.74 -2.67 -16.47
N GLY A 685 26.41 -2.59 -17.75
CA GLY A 685 25.46 -1.61 -18.27
C GLY A 685 24.76 -2.10 -19.52
N ALA A 686 23.64 -1.48 -19.86
CA ALA A 686 23.00 -1.64 -21.14
C ALA A 686 22.38 -0.32 -21.59
N VAL A 687 22.28 -0.15 -22.90
CA VAL A 687 21.72 1.04 -23.54
C VAL A 687 20.83 0.60 -24.69
N ALA A 688 19.67 1.23 -24.87
CA ALA A 688 18.84 0.95 -26.01
C ALA A 688 18.91 2.00 -27.11
N ARG A 689 18.42 1.61 -28.29
CA ARG A 689 18.23 2.52 -29.43
C ARG A 689 17.19 2.02 -30.43
#